data_AF-A0A938W2U6-F1
#
_entry.id   AF-A0A938W2U6-F1
#
_cell.length_a   1.000
_cell.length_b   1.000
_cell.length_c   1.000
_cell.angle_alpha   90.00
_cell.angle_beta   90.00
_cell.angle_gamma   90.00
#
_symmetry.space_group_name_H-M   'P 1'
#
loop_
_entity.id
_entity.type
_entity.pdbx_description
1 polymer ?
#
loop_
_entity_poly.entity_id
_entity_poly.type
_entity_poly.pdbx_seq_one_letter_code
_entity_poly.pdbx_strand_id
1 'polypeptide(L)'
;MKPKSELRAVILAAGHEAIGPAGRPLVLETLGERAILDQVVENALQLVAAEDLYVVVGPRRQEIEARLGERFHYVVQAEPAGTGHAVLQLQPLLRDYDGDLLILYGDTPLFRPASIRGLLNRHRLRDADLTLLTAVVDRPLPYGRIIRGADGRIVDIIEEAEASAKVRRIRELNAGAYVVRAQAIFPVLARLSPAASGEYRLTDCVHQLIRSGLEVESYQIYDQDEVQGINSAADLAQAEFILQKRLFRPRRHEEENQVAFGTGGWRAIIGEGFTLHNVRRLSQALANAITRRGEESRGALIGYDRRFLSQQAAEAAAEVFAGNNIPVVLLAEDAPTPLITYATACLGSAYGLAFTASHNPPEWNGLKVFHADGSLLLDDETRQIEAETNALNPADVIKLELDLALAAGVVRRRDFTNEYVDAVEKLIDLRAIREAGLRVIVDPMHGVGQLTLGTILTEARCRVTFIHERHDPLFGGRSPAPNLEALRFLRTHVAEGRYDLGLATDGDADRIAIVDEQGEYVTVNEILLLLYWYLHEVRGERGGVVRNIATTHLLDRLTQRFGEPCYEVPVGFKHIAAAMRSHDVLLGGESSGGLTIRGHILGKDGIFASALVVEMLAKTGQTVSRLRERVYGLTGRLYDREESLPATPEMRLTVPRRLQDAPADHLGPYPVSRVSHADGVKFYLANDGWALLRFSGTEPVLRLFAEAESPEMAADLMQKLRRLAAA
;
A
#
# COMPACT_ATOMS: atom_id res chain seq x y z
N MET A 1 8.69 -4.87 -43.18
CA MET A 1 7.73 -4.46 -42.13
C MET A 1 6.53 -3.85 -42.84
N LYS A 2 5.33 -4.47 -42.76
CA LYS A 2 4.11 -3.72 -43.09
C LYS A 2 4.09 -2.47 -42.16
N PRO A 3 3.73 -1.28 -42.65
CA PRO A 3 3.56 -0.13 -41.76
C PRO A 3 2.62 -0.53 -40.61
N LYS A 4 2.90 -0.05 -39.39
CA LYS A 4 1.94 -0.16 -38.28
C LYS A 4 0.60 0.33 -38.84
N SER A 5 -0.45 -0.51 -38.85
CA SER A 5 -1.79 0.02 -39.07
C SER A 5 -2.01 1.10 -38.00
N GLU A 6 -2.26 2.33 -38.45
CA GLU A 6 -2.78 3.36 -37.55
C GLU A 6 -4.07 2.80 -36.93
N LEU A 7 -4.30 3.11 -35.66
CA LEU A 7 -5.47 2.66 -34.93
C LEU A 7 -6.32 3.90 -34.67
N ARG A 8 -7.59 3.84 -35.08
CA ARG A 8 -8.60 4.82 -34.70
C ARG A 8 -9.58 4.17 -33.75
N ALA A 9 -10.19 4.96 -32.88
CA ALA A 9 -11.19 4.46 -31.94
C ALA A 9 -12.52 5.18 -32.13
N VAL A 10 -13.62 4.46 -31.90
CA VAL A 10 -14.96 5.00 -31.86
C VAL A 10 -15.66 4.58 -30.57
N ILE A 11 -16.27 5.56 -29.89
CA ILE A 11 -17.13 5.33 -28.72
C ILE A 11 -18.58 5.55 -29.12
N LEU A 12 -19.40 4.53 -28.93
CA LEU A 12 -20.84 4.57 -29.21
C LEU A 12 -21.57 5.17 -28.01
N ALA A 13 -21.88 6.48 -28.06
CA ALA A 13 -22.52 7.24 -26.99
C ALA A 13 -23.89 7.82 -27.39
N ALA A 14 -24.51 7.29 -28.45
CA ALA A 14 -25.79 7.76 -28.98
C ALA A 14 -27.03 7.16 -28.31
N GLY A 15 -26.85 6.38 -27.24
CA GLY A 15 -27.94 5.76 -26.48
C GLY A 15 -28.91 6.79 -25.90
N HIS A 16 -30.19 6.41 -25.80
CA HIS A 16 -31.29 7.26 -25.33
C HIS A 16 -31.70 6.96 -23.87
N GLU A 17 -31.03 6.01 -23.23
CA GLU A 17 -31.31 5.54 -21.88
C GLU A 17 -30.91 6.57 -20.81
N ALA A 18 -31.64 6.59 -19.69
CA ALA A 18 -31.43 7.50 -18.57
C ALA A 18 -31.70 6.78 -17.24
N ILE A 19 -30.83 6.98 -16.24
CA ILE A 19 -30.95 6.39 -14.90
C ILE A 19 -31.41 7.49 -13.93
N GLY A 20 -32.71 7.77 -13.90
CA GLY A 20 -33.29 8.61 -12.86
C GLY A 20 -34.33 9.61 -13.35
N PRO A 21 -35.06 10.25 -12.40
CA PRO A 21 -36.17 11.14 -12.70
C PRO A 21 -35.73 12.45 -13.39
N ALA A 22 -34.44 12.80 -13.29
CA ALA A 22 -33.85 13.97 -13.95
C ALA A 22 -33.65 13.76 -15.47
N GLY A 23 -33.79 12.52 -15.97
CA GLY A 23 -33.70 12.22 -17.38
C GLY A 23 -32.37 12.60 -18.02
N ARG A 24 -31.24 12.52 -17.31
CA ARG A 24 -29.89 12.77 -17.85
C ARG A 24 -29.44 11.56 -18.70
N PRO A 25 -28.65 11.74 -19.79
CA PRO A 25 -28.16 10.61 -20.55
C PRO A 25 -27.34 9.68 -19.66
N LEU A 26 -27.60 8.38 -19.75
CA LEU A 26 -26.91 7.32 -19.01
C LEU A 26 -25.40 7.53 -18.96
N VAL A 27 -24.76 7.74 -20.11
CA VAL A 27 -23.30 7.90 -20.23
C VAL A 27 -22.74 9.14 -19.51
N LEU A 28 -23.60 10.09 -19.12
CA LEU A 28 -23.24 11.28 -18.35
C LEU A 28 -23.52 11.15 -16.85
N GLU A 29 -24.10 10.02 -16.40
CA GLU A 29 -24.22 9.72 -14.97
C GLU A 29 -22.83 9.58 -14.33
N THR A 30 -22.75 9.97 -13.06
CA THR A 30 -21.50 10.00 -12.33
C THR A 30 -21.16 8.61 -11.79
N LEU A 31 -19.93 8.18 -12.02
CA LEU A 31 -19.31 6.97 -11.52
C LEU A 31 -18.06 7.38 -10.71
N GLY A 32 -18.21 7.52 -9.39
CA GLY A 32 -17.20 8.13 -8.54
C GLY A 32 -17.15 9.65 -8.71
N GLU A 33 -16.01 10.20 -9.16
CA GLU A 33 -15.84 11.65 -9.43
C GLU A 33 -15.98 12.01 -10.92
N ARG A 34 -16.14 11.01 -11.79
CA ARG A 34 -16.14 11.16 -13.26
C ARG A 34 -17.44 10.65 -13.86
N ALA A 35 -17.79 11.12 -15.06
CA ALA A 35 -18.92 10.51 -15.78
C ALA A 35 -18.52 9.14 -16.33
N ILE A 36 -19.50 8.26 -16.56
CA ILE A 36 -19.27 6.96 -17.22
C ILE A 36 -18.48 7.14 -18.53
N LEU A 37 -18.89 8.11 -19.36
CA LEU A 37 -18.25 8.40 -20.63
C LEU A 37 -16.79 8.84 -20.46
N ASP A 38 -16.48 9.62 -19.42
CA ASP A 38 -15.10 10.06 -19.17
C ASP A 38 -14.18 8.85 -18.94
N GLN A 39 -14.67 7.82 -18.24
CA GLN A 39 -13.91 6.59 -17.99
C GLN A 39 -13.64 5.80 -19.28
N VAL A 40 -14.63 5.71 -20.17
CA VAL A 40 -14.47 5.03 -21.48
C VAL A 40 -13.51 5.82 -22.39
N VAL A 41 -13.64 7.15 -22.41
CA VAL A 41 -12.74 8.04 -23.17
C VAL A 41 -11.31 7.90 -22.67
N GLU A 42 -11.07 7.91 -21.36
CA GLU A 42 -9.73 7.71 -20.81
C GLU A 42 -9.14 6.36 -21.16
N ASN A 43 -9.94 5.29 -21.13
CA ASN A 43 -9.50 3.96 -21.56
C ASN A 43 -9.08 3.96 -23.04
N ALA A 44 -9.82 4.67 -23.90
CA ALA A 44 -9.48 4.81 -25.32
C ALA A 44 -8.21 5.65 -25.53
N LEU A 45 -8.05 6.75 -24.78
CA LEU A 45 -6.88 7.64 -24.87
C LEU A 45 -5.56 7.01 -24.41
N GLN A 46 -5.61 5.88 -23.69
CA GLN A 46 -4.41 5.07 -23.44
C GLN A 46 -3.90 4.32 -24.70
N LEU A 47 -4.67 4.32 -25.78
CA LEU A 47 -4.43 3.52 -26.98
C LEU A 47 -4.33 4.35 -28.25
N VAL A 48 -5.05 5.47 -28.32
CA VAL A 48 -5.10 6.38 -29.48
C VAL A 48 -4.94 7.84 -29.04
N ALA A 49 -4.46 8.69 -29.94
CA ALA A 49 -4.47 10.13 -29.74
C ALA A 49 -5.91 10.68 -29.77
N ALA A 50 -6.13 11.88 -29.19
CA ALA A 50 -7.45 12.50 -29.16
C ALA A 50 -8.00 12.78 -30.57
N GLU A 51 -7.13 13.15 -31.51
CA GLU A 51 -7.48 13.34 -32.93
C GLU A 51 -7.88 12.06 -33.68
N ASP A 52 -7.57 10.88 -33.14
CA ASP A 52 -7.96 9.59 -33.71
C ASP A 52 -9.18 8.97 -33.00
N LEU A 53 -9.82 9.73 -32.09
CA LEU A 53 -10.98 9.31 -31.32
C LEU A 53 -12.28 9.96 -31.84
N TYR A 54 -13.20 9.11 -32.25
CA TYR A 54 -14.54 9.46 -32.72
C TYR A 54 -15.57 9.15 -31.62
N VAL A 55 -16.54 10.04 -31.43
CA VAL A 55 -17.64 9.84 -30.48
C VAL A 55 -18.95 9.91 -31.25
N VAL A 56 -19.67 8.80 -31.32
CA VAL A 56 -20.99 8.77 -31.95
C VAL A 56 -22.02 9.29 -30.95
N VAL A 57 -22.72 10.36 -31.32
CA VAL A 57 -23.66 11.08 -30.46
C VAL A 57 -25.06 11.08 -31.07
N GLY A 58 -26.08 11.03 -30.21
CA GLY A 58 -27.49 11.03 -30.60
C GLY A 58 -28.12 12.42 -30.59
N PRO A 59 -29.47 12.51 -30.54
CA PRO A 59 -30.21 13.78 -30.48
C PRO A 59 -29.80 14.73 -29.35
N ARG A 60 -29.24 14.20 -28.25
CA ARG A 60 -28.78 14.96 -27.08
C ARG A 60 -27.29 15.33 -27.12
N ARG A 61 -26.69 15.41 -28.31
CA ARG A 61 -25.25 15.67 -28.51
C ARG A 61 -24.70 16.87 -27.75
N GLN A 62 -25.49 17.93 -27.58
CA GLN A 62 -25.06 19.17 -26.91
C GLN A 62 -24.58 18.91 -25.49
N GLU A 63 -25.20 17.97 -24.76
CA GLU A 63 -24.79 17.61 -23.39
C GLU A 63 -23.47 16.84 -23.36
N ILE A 64 -23.22 16.00 -24.37
CA ILE A 64 -21.98 15.22 -24.50
C ILE A 64 -20.82 16.12 -24.96
N GLU A 65 -21.05 16.96 -25.97
CA GLU A 65 -20.09 17.93 -26.50
C GLU A 65 -19.67 18.93 -25.40
N ALA A 66 -20.63 19.42 -24.61
CA ALA A 66 -20.33 20.31 -23.48
C ALA A 66 -19.44 19.67 -22.41
N ARG A 67 -19.53 18.35 -22.20
CA ARG A 67 -18.70 17.62 -21.22
C ARG A 67 -17.31 17.31 -21.75
N LEU A 68 -17.22 16.81 -22.98
CA LEU A 68 -15.98 16.28 -23.56
C LEU A 68 -15.12 17.36 -24.24
N GLY A 69 -15.75 18.45 -24.69
CA GLY A 69 -15.11 19.59 -25.37
C GLY A 69 -14.72 19.31 -26.83
N GLU A 70 -14.13 20.29 -27.52
CA GLU A 70 -13.92 20.25 -28.97
C GLU A 70 -12.75 19.36 -29.44
N ARG A 71 -12.17 18.54 -28.55
CA ARG A 71 -10.94 17.78 -28.81
C ARG A 71 -11.15 16.48 -29.61
N PHE A 72 -12.40 16.08 -29.86
CA PHE A 72 -12.75 14.80 -30.46
C PHE A 72 -13.62 14.97 -31.70
N HIS A 73 -13.68 13.94 -32.54
CA HIS A 73 -14.56 13.93 -33.71
C HIS A 73 -15.98 13.45 -33.36
N TYR A 74 -16.95 14.35 -33.38
CA TYR A 74 -18.35 14.02 -33.13
C TYR A 74 -19.06 13.54 -34.39
N VAL A 75 -19.66 12.36 -34.33
CA VAL A 75 -20.39 11.74 -35.43
C VAL A 75 -21.85 11.60 -35.03
N VAL A 76 -22.76 12.21 -35.77
CA VAL A 76 -24.18 12.26 -35.36
C VAL A 76 -24.94 11.05 -35.90
N GLN A 77 -25.54 10.29 -34.99
CA GLN A 77 -26.57 9.31 -35.30
C GLN A 77 -27.95 9.96 -35.04
N ALA A 78 -28.56 10.51 -36.10
CA ALA A 78 -29.79 11.30 -35.96
C ALA A 78 -30.99 10.49 -35.42
N GLU A 79 -31.14 9.26 -35.88
CA GLU A 79 -32.14 8.30 -35.40
C GLU A 79 -31.44 7.13 -34.70
N PRO A 80 -31.87 6.72 -33.49
CA PRO A 80 -31.23 5.67 -32.70
C PRO A 80 -31.52 4.27 -33.27
N ALA A 81 -31.05 4.00 -34.49
CA ALA A 81 -31.34 2.78 -35.24
C ALA A 81 -30.38 1.60 -34.92
N GLY A 82 -29.75 1.59 -33.74
CA GLY A 82 -28.87 0.51 -33.29
C GLY A 82 -27.38 0.73 -33.50
N THR A 83 -26.57 -0.17 -32.93
CA THR A 83 -25.10 -0.05 -32.83
C THR A 83 -24.37 -0.22 -34.16
N GLY A 84 -24.86 -1.07 -35.05
CA GLY A 84 -24.33 -1.19 -36.41
C GLY A 84 -24.56 0.07 -37.23
N HIS A 85 -25.75 0.68 -37.12
CA HIS A 85 -26.05 1.97 -37.76
C HIS A 85 -25.16 3.09 -37.20
N ALA A 86 -24.87 3.07 -35.90
CA ALA A 86 -23.99 4.05 -35.26
C ALA A 86 -22.57 4.00 -35.84
N VAL A 87 -21.99 2.81 -36.00
CA VAL A 87 -20.66 2.63 -36.62
C VAL A 87 -20.68 3.02 -38.11
N LEU A 88 -21.78 2.73 -38.82
CA LEU A 88 -21.91 3.09 -40.24
C LEU A 88 -21.81 4.60 -40.47
N GLN A 89 -22.21 5.44 -39.50
CA GLN A 89 -22.09 6.90 -39.63
C GLN A 89 -20.65 7.40 -39.78
N LEU A 90 -19.64 6.58 -39.44
CA LEU A 90 -18.24 6.91 -39.65
C LEU A 90 -17.78 6.73 -41.10
N GLN A 91 -18.53 5.99 -41.92
CA GLN A 91 -18.11 5.65 -43.29
C GLN A 91 -17.73 6.88 -44.14
N PRO A 92 -18.44 8.02 -44.10
CA PRO A 92 -18.04 9.21 -44.87
C PRO A 92 -16.69 9.79 -44.44
N LEU A 93 -16.34 9.67 -43.15
CA LEU A 93 -15.11 10.23 -42.56
C LEU A 93 -13.91 9.27 -42.69
N LEU A 94 -14.19 7.97 -42.71
CA LEU A 94 -13.19 6.90 -42.75
C LEU A 94 -13.15 6.16 -44.09
N ARG A 95 -13.68 6.75 -45.17
CA ARG A 95 -13.76 6.10 -46.50
C ARG A 95 -12.40 5.66 -47.03
N ASP A 96 -11.40 6.51 -46.89
CA ASP A 96 -10.05 6.30 -47.42
C ASP A 96 -9.09 5.74 -46.36
N TYR A 97 -9.61 5.37 -45.18
CA TYR A 97 -8.83 4.82 -44.09
C TYR A 97 -8.73 3.30 -44.20
N ASP A 98 -7.51 2.77 -44.23
CA ASP A 98 -7.22 1.34 -44.41
C ASP A 98 -6.72 0.66 -43.13
N GLY A 99 -6.71 1.38 -42.01
CA GLY A 99 -6.27 0.89 -40.71
C GLY A 99 -7.35 0.17 -39.89
N ASP A 100 -7.01 -0.07 -38.62
CA ASP A 100 -7.88 -0.76 -37.67
C ASP A 100 -8.78 0.26 -36.95
N LEU A 101 -10.02 -0.15 -36.68
CA LEU A 101 -11.01 0.61 -35.91
C LEU A 101 -11.33 -0.15 -34.62
N LEU A 102 -11.01 0.44 -33.47
CA LEU A 102 -11.44 0.00 -32.15
C LEU A 102 -12.84 0.56 -31.86
N ILE A 103 -13.81 -0.31 -31.62
CA ILE A 103 -15.20 0.06 -31.30
C ILE A 103 -15.46 -0.24 -29.82
N LEU A 104 -15.84 0.78 -29.07
CA LEU A 104 -16.19 0.72 -27.65
C LEU A 104 -17.60 1.24 -27.42
N TYR A 105 -18.28 0.70 -26.43
CA TYR A 105 -19.62 1.12 -26.04
C TYR A 105 -19.52 2.14 -24.90
N GLY A 106 -20.26 3.25 -25.00
CA GLY A 106 -20.17 4.36 -24.04
C GLY A 106 -20.64 4.03 -22.62
N ASP A 107 -21.35 2.92 -22.43
CA ASP A 107 -21.91 2.42 -21.17
C ASP A 107 -21.08 1.26 -20.54
N THR A 108 -19.91 0.96 -21.10
CA THR A 108 -19.01 -0.12 -20.63
C THR A 108 -17.70 0.41 -19.99
N PRO A 109 -17.77 1.17 -18.87
CA PRO A 109 -16.60 1.86 -18.32
C PRO A 109 -15.58 0.93 -17.65
N LEU A 110 -15.93 -0.34 -17.44
CA LEU A 110 -15.15 -1.25 -16.60
C LEU A 110 -14.11 -2.06 -17.36
N PHE A 111 -13.99 -1.94 -18.68
CA PHE A 111 -12.89 -2.57 -19.41
C PHE A 111 -11.54 -2.06 -18.92
N ARG A 112 -10.60 -2.99 -18.75
CA ARG A 112 -9.22 -2.69 -18.40
C ARG A 112 -8.45 -2.36 -19.67
N PRO A 113 -7.54 -1.37 -19.62
CA PRO A 113 -6.62 -1.11 -20.74
C PRO A 113 -5.83 -2.34 -21.17
N ALA A 114 -5.45 -3.21 -20.24
CA ALA A 114 -4.77 -4.48 -20.55
C ALA A 114 -5.63 -5.43 -21.40
N SER A 115 -6.94 -5.50 -21.15
CA SER A 115 -7.87 -6.33 -21.90
C SER A 115 -8.05 -5.83 -23.34
N ILE A 116 -8.16 -4.51 -23.52
CA ILE A 116 -8.23 -3.90 -24.85
C ILE A 116 -6.89 -4.04 -25.60
N ARG A 117 -5.75 -3.91 -24.92
CA ARG A 117 -4.43 -4.21 -25.51
C ARG A 117 -4.32 -5.68 -25.93
N GLY A 118 -4.84 -6.60 -25.13
CA GLY A 118 -4.91 -8.03 -25.47
C GLY A 118 -5.74 -8.29 -26.73
N LEU A 119 -6.89 -7.62 -26.84
CA LEU A 119 -7.75 -7.64 -28.03
C LEU A 119 -6.99 -7.16 -29.28
N LEU A 120 -6.37 -5.99 -29.22
CA LEU A 120 -5.58 -5.41 -30.32
C LEU A 120 -4.39 -6.28 -30.71
N ASN A 121 -3.65 -6.79 -29.73
CA ASN A 121 -2.51 -7.67 -29.96
C ASN A 121 -2.95 -8.96 -30.67
N ARG A 122 -4.05 -9.57 -30.22
CA ARG A 122 -4.58 -10.77 -30.85
C ARG A 122 -5.05 -10.52 -32.28
N HIS A 123 -5.78 -9.42 -32.52
CA HIS A 123 -6.24 -9.01 -33.85
C HIS A 123 -5.07 -8.95 -34.84
N ARG A 124 -4.01 -8.24 -34.45
CA ARG A 124 -2.81 -8.05 -35.28
C ARG A 124 -2.01 -9.34 -35.48
N LEU A 125 -1.80 -10.14 -34.43
CA LEU A 125 -1.04 -11.38 -34.52
C LEU A 125 -1.75 -12.47 -35.33
N ARG A 126 -3.09 -12.48 -35.31
CA ARG A 126 -3.91 -13.39 -36.09
C ARG A 126 -4.21 -12.88 -37.50
N ASP A 127 -3.82 -11.65 -37.81
CA ASP A 127 -4.16 -10.97 -39.06
C ASP A 127 -5.66 -11.06 -39.36
N ALA A 128 -6.49 -10.90 -38.32
CA ALA A 128 -7.94 -11.06 -38.39
C ALA A 128 -8.60 -9.84 -39.07
N ASP A 129 -9.76 -10.06 -39.69
CA ASP A 129 -10.59 -8.96 -40.21
C ASP A 129 -11.40 -8.32 -39.09
N LEU A 130 -11.87 -9.12 -38.13
CA LEU A 130 -12.54 -8.66 -36.93
C LEU A 130 -12.08 -9.48 -35.72
N THR A 131 -11.90 -8.83 -34.58
CA THR A 131 -11.72 -9.51 -33.30
C THR A 131 -12.65 -8.89 -32.27
N LEU A 132 -13.44 -9.73 -31.60
CA LEU A 132 -14.33 -9.29 -30.52
C LEU A 132 -13.78 -9.65 -29.14
N LEU A 133 -14.06 -8.81 -28.16
CA LEU A 133 -13.80 -9.10 -26.76
C LEU A 133 -14.90 -10.02 -26.24
N THR A 134 -14.50 -11.18 -25.69
CA THR A 134 -15.43 -12.14 -25.11
C THR A 134 -15.07 -12.40 -23.66
N ALA A 135 -16.04 -12.75 -22.83
CA ALA A 135 -15.82 -12.96 -21.40
C ALA A 135 -16.42 -14.28 -20.92
N VAL A 136 -15.68 -15.03 -20.11
CA VAL A 136 -16.20 -16.24 -19.46
C VAL A 136 -16.71 -15.87 -18.08
N VAL A 137 -18.01 -16.01 -17.86
CA VAL A 137 -18.67 -15.66 -16.59
C VAL A 137 -19.40 -16.84 -15.96
N ASP A 138 -19.50 -16.84 -14.63
CA ASP A 138 -20.23 -17.88 -13.89
C ASP A 138 -21.67 -17.48 -13.56
N ARG A 139 -21.99 -16.18 -13.63
CA ARG A 139 -23.32 -15.62 -13.40
C ARG A 139 -24.08 -15.40 -14.72
N PRO A 140 -25.40 -15.55 -14.75
CA PRO A 140 -26.20 -15.21 -15.92
C PRO A 140 -26.19 -13.69 -16.14
N LEU A 141 -25.82 -13.25 -17.34
CA LEU A 141 -25.85 -11.84 -17.77
C LEU A 141 -26.61 -11.71 -19.09
N PRO A 142 -27.22 -10.54 -19.37
CA PRO A 142 -28.11 -10.34 -20.51
C PRO A 142 -27.36 -10.08 -21.84
N TYR A 143 -26.26 -10.80 -22.11
CA TYR A 143 -25.39 -10.57 -23.28
C TYR A 143 -25.42 -11.72 -24.30
N GLY A 144 -25.04 -11.47 -25.55
CA GLY A 144 -24.97 -12.54 -26.55
C GLY A 144 -23.99 -13.66 -26.19
N ARG A 145 -24.34 -14.91 -26.50
CA ARG A 145 -23.52 -16.12 -26.26
C ARG A 145 -22.67 -16.46 -27.46
N ILE A 146 -21.38 -16.71 -27.23
CA ILE A 146 -20.44 -17.11 -28.28
C ILE A 146 -20.60 -18.59 -28.59
N ILE A 147 -20.98 -18.91 -29.82
CA ILE A 147 -21.08 -20.28 -30.29
C ILE A 147 -19.78 -20.64 -31.00
N ARG A 148 -19.15 -21.73 -30.56
CA ARG A 148 -17.92 -22.25 -31.16
C ARG A 148 -18.17 -23.54 -31.92
N GLY A 149 -17.49 -23.68 -33.05
CA GLY A 149 -17.39 -24.91 -33.81
C GLY A 149 -16.47 -25.93 -33.14
N ALA A 150 -16.41 -27.14 -33.70
CA ALA A 150 -15.53 -28.20 -33.19
C ALA A 150 -14.03 -27.88 -33.33
N ASP A 151 -13.67 -26.99 -34.25
CA ASP A 151 -12.32 -26.47 -34.44
C ASP A 151 -11.99 -25.28 -33.50
N GLY A 152 -12.93 -24.91 -32.63
CA GLY A 152 -12.79 -23.80 -31.68
C GLY A 152 -13.03 -22.41 -32.28
N ARG A 153 -13.30 -22.30 -33.58
CA ARG A 153 -13.65 -21.02 -34.22
C ARG A 153 -15.03 -20.53 -33.83
N ILE A 154 -15.25 -19.22 -33.89
CA ILE A 154 -16.57 -18.63 -33.66
C ILE A 154 -17.42 -18.89 -34.89
N VAL A 155 -18.56 -19.55 -34.69
CA VAL A 155 -19.50 -19.85 -35.77
C VAL A 155 -20.74 -18.98 -35.72
N ASP A 156 -21.10 -18.50 -34.52
CA ASP A 156 -22.30 -17.69 -34.32
C ASP A 156 -22.23 -16.91 -33.00
N ILE A 157 -23.06 -15.87 -32.87
CA ILE A 157 -23.28 -15.11 -31.64
C ILE A 157 -24.80 -15.01 -31.44
N ILE A 158 -25.34 -15.63 -30.39
CA ILE A 158 -26.79 -15.68 -30.17
C ILE A 158 -27.15 -14.74 -29.02
N GLU A 159 -27.97 -13.74 -29.29
CA GLU A 159 -28.45 -12.78 -28.29
C GLU A 159 -29.25 -13.45 -27.17
N GLU A 160 -29.21 -12.91 -25.94
CA GLU A 160 -29.91 -13.50 -24.78
C GLU A 160 -31.43 -13.65 -25.02
N ALA A 161 -32.03 -12.66 -25.69
CA ALA A 161 -33.45 -12.66 -26.05
C ALA A 161 -33.83 -13.82 -26.98
N GLU A 162 -32.88 -14.31 -27.79
CA GLU A 162 -33.07 -15.33 -28.82
C GLU A 162 -32.50 -16.70 -28.37
N ALA A 163 -31.81 -16.74 -27.23
CA ALA A 163 -31.12 -17.92 -26.74
C ALA A 163 -32.09 -19.03 -26.25
N SER A 164 -31.89 -20.25 -26.77
CA SER A 164 -32.53 -21.45 -26.21
C SER A 164 -31.98 -21.79 -24.82
N ALA A 165 -32.69 -22.63 -24.06
CA ALA A 165 -32.23 -23.09 -22.74
C ALA A 165 -30.84 -23.77 -22.76
N LYS A 166 -30.47 -24.40 -23.89
CA LYS A 166 -29.13 -24.99 -24.09
C LYS A 166 -28.08 -23.90 -24.30
N VAL A 167 -28.38 -22.90 -25.12
CA VAL A 167 -27.49 -21.78 -25.41
C VAL A 167 -27.25 -20.92 -24.17
N ARG A 168 -28.28 -20.67 -23.34
CA ARG A 168 -28.16 -19.92 -22.08
C ARG A 168 -27.15 -20.52 -21.08
N ARG A 169 -26.80 -21.81 -21.21
CA ARG A 169 -25.79 -22.48 -20.37
C ARG A 169 -24.36 -22.17 -20.80
N ILE A 170 -24.15 -21.60 -21.99
CA ILE A 170 -22.84 -21.16 -22.46
C ILE A 170 -22.39 -19.98 -21.60
N ARG A 171 -21.19 -20.11 -21.04
CA ARG A 171 -20.58 -19.13 -20.14
C ARG A 171 -19.78 -18.05 -20.85
N GLU A 172 -19.44 -18.26 -22.13
CA GLU A 172 -18.73 -17.29 -22.93
C GLU A 172 -19.70 -16.29 -23.57
N LEU A 173 -19.53 -15.02 -23.20
CA LEU A 173 -20.38 -13.91 -23.60
C LEU A 173 -19.63 -12.97 -24.54
N ASN A 174 -20.35 -12.31 -25.43
CA ASN A 174 -19.87 -11.12 -26.11
C ASN A 174 -19.81 -9.97 -25.09
N ALA A 175 -18.62 -9.40 -24.89
CA ALA A 175 -18.43 -8.34 -23.89
C ALA A 175 -18.76 -6.94 -24.43
N GLY A 176 -18.82 -6.74 -25.75
CA GLY A 176 -19.17 -5.43 -26.33
C GLY A 176 -17.97 -4.52 -26.63
N ALA A 177 -16.83 -5.07 -27.05
CA ALA A 177 -15.72 -4.32 -27.64
C ALA A 177 -15.16 -5.06 -28.86
N TYR A 178 -14.76 -4.32 -29.90
CA TYR A 178 -14.37 -4.89 -31.18
C TYR A 178 -13.16 -4.17 -31.75
N VAL A 179 -12.29 -4.89 -32.46
CA VAL A 179 -11.28 -4.33 -33.34
C VAL A 179 -11.56 -4.88 -34.73
N VAL A 180 -11.63 -4.02 -35.73
CA VAL A 180 -12.01 -4.41 -37.09
C VAL A 180 -11.25 -3.60 -38.13
N ARG A 181 -10.90 -4.21 -39.25
CA ARG A 181 -10.38 -3.46 -40.40
C ARG A 181 -11.48 -2.58 -40.97
N ALA A 182 -11.23 -1.28 -41.09
CA ALA A 182 -12.24 -0.32 -41.54
C ALA A 182 -12.84 -0.70 -42.91
N GLN A 183 -12.00 -1.16 -43.84
CA GLN A 183 -12.43 -1.59 -45.17
C GLN A 183 -13.27 -2.88 -45.17
N ALA A 184 -13.15 -3.73 -44.15
CA ALA A 184 -13.93 -4.95 -44.02
C ALA A 184 -15.35 -4.67 -43.48
N ILE A 185 -15.50 -3.72 -42.55
CA ILE A 185 -16.76 -3.54 -41.82
C ILE A 185 -17.79 -2.69 -42.58
N PHE A 186 -17.38 -1.58 -43.21
CA PHE A 186 -18.33 -0.64 -43.82
C PHE A 186 -19.17 -1.25 -44.96
N PRO A 187 -18.62 -2.08 -45.87
CA PRO A 187 -19.43 -2.74 -46.91
C PRO A 187 -20.49 -3.68 -46.35
N VAL A 188 -20.20 -4.32 -45.21
CA VAL A 188 -21.14 -5.22 -44.53
C VAL A 188 -22.23 -4.44 -43.82
N LEU A 189 -21.87 -3.40 -43.06
CA LEU A 189 -22.83 -2.53 -42.39
C LEU A 189 -23.81 -1.85 -43.35
N ALA A 190 -23.34 -1.43 -44.53
CA ALA A 190 -24.19 -0.79 -45.55
C ALA A 190 -25.24 -1.74 -46.16
N ARG A 191 -25.10 -3.06 -45.98
CA ARG A 191 -26.01 -4.09 -46.49
C ARG A 191 -26.76 -4.83 -45.39
N LEU A 192 -26.58 -4.41 -44.14
CA LEU A 192 -27.21 -5.06 -43.00
C LEU A 192 -28.73 -4.88 -43.08
N SER A 193 -29.49 -5.92 -42.75
CA SER A 193 -30.94 -5.81 -42.53
C SER A 193 -31.20 -5.56 -41.05
N PRO A 194 -32.27 -4.84 -40.68
CA PRO A 194 -32.61 -4.66 -39.27
C PRO A 194 -33.01 -6.00 -38.64
N ALA A 195 -32.69 -6.18 -37.37
CA ALA A 195 -33.14 -7.30 -36.56
C ALA A 195 -34.67 -7.29 -36.38
N ALA A 196 -35.24 -8.34 -35.77
CA ALA A 196 -36.67 -8.39 -35.46
C ALA A 196 -37.13 -7.21 -34.56
N SER A 197 -36.22 -6.61 -33.78
CA SER A 197 -36.48 -5.39 -33.00
C SER A 197 -36.52 -4.10 -33.82
N GLY A 198 -36.17 -4.15 -35.12
CA GLY A 198 -36.03 -2.98 -35.99
C GLY A 198 -34.65 -2.31 -35.96
N GLU A 199 -33.74 -2.79 -35.12
CA GLU A 199 -32.40 -2.21 -34.93
C GLU A 199 -31.34 -2.89 -35.81
N TYR A 200 -30.37 -2.11 -36.29
CA TYR A 200 -29.18 -2.63 -36.95
C TYR A 200 -28.11 -2.93 -35.88
N ARG A 201 -27.91 -4.20 -35.51
CA ARG A 201 -26.97 -4.59 -34.44
C ARG A 201 -25.58 -4.87 -35.00
N LEU A 202 -24.56 -4.51 -34.22
CA LEU A 202 -23.17 -4.82 -34.56
C LEU A 202 -22.89 -6.34 -34.55
N THR A 203 -23.61 -7.11 -33.75
CA THR A 203 -23.50 -8.58 -33.71
C THR A 203 -23.94 -9.25 -35.01
N ASP A 204 -24.96 -8.73 -35.68
CA ASP A 204 -25.39 -9.20 -37.02
C ASP A 204 -24.30 -8.97 -38.07
N CYS A 205 -23.50 -7.90 -37.93
CA CYS A 205 -22.35 -7.65 -38.80
C CYS A 205 -21.28 -8.74 -38.65
N VAL A 206 -21.05 -9.21 -37.42
CA VAL A 206 -20.11 -10.32 -37.15
C VAL A 206 -20.58 -11.59 -37.87
N HIS A 207 -21.88 -11.91 -37.83
CA HIS A 207 -22.41 -13.06 -38.56
C HIS A 207 -22.17 -12.97 -40.07
N GLN A 208 -22.35 -11.79 -40.65
CA GLN A 208 -22.15 -11.58 -42.08
C GLN A 208 -20.67 -11.66 -42.48
N LEU A 209 -19.76 -11.18 -41.64
CA LEU A 209 -18.31 -11.33 -41.84
C LEU A 209 -17.91 -12.82 -41.83
N ILE A 210 -18.39 -13.60 -40.85
CA ILE A 210 -18.16 -15.05 -40.77
C ILE A 210 -18.70 -15.74 -42.03
N ARG A 211 -19.93 -15.44 -42.46
CA ARG A 211 -20.54 -16.03 -43.67
C ARG A 211 -19.83 -15.63 -44.96
N SER A 212 -19.17 -14.48 -44.98
CA SER A 212 -18.37 -14.00 -46.11
C SER A 212 -16.96 -14.61 -46.16
N GLY A 213 -16.61 -15.49 -45.21
CA GLY A 213 -15.32 -16.16 -45.15
C GLY A 213 -14.17 -15.28 -44.65
N LEU A 214 -14.49 -14.16 -44.00
CA LEU A 214 -13.49 -13.29 -43.38
C LEU A 214 -13.06 -13.84 -42.02
N GLU A 215 -11.84 -13.52 -41.61
CA GLU A 215 -11.23 -14.06 -40.40
C GLU A 215 -11.78 -13.33 -39.16
N VAL A 216 -12.57 -14.05 -38.36
CA VAL A 216 -13.17 -13.54 -37.12
C VAL A 216 -12.59 -14.27 -35.91
N GLU A 217 -11.95 -13.50 -35.04
CA GLU A 217 -11.30 -13.97 -33.82
C GLU A 217 -11.99 -13.45 -32.56
N SER A 218 -11.66 -14.00 -31.40
CA SER A 218 -11.95 -13.32 -30.13
C SER A 218 -10.77 -13.34 -29.17
N TYR A 219 -10.75 -12.34 -28.29
CA TYR A 219 -9.89 -12.32 -27.12
C TYR A 219 -10.74 -12.56 -25.87
N GLN A 220 -10.47 -13.66 -25.18
CA GLN A 220 -11.21 -14.09 -24.00
C GLN A 220 -10.65 -13.46 -22.73
N ILE A 221 -11.52 -12.80 -21.97
CA ILE A 221 -11.24 -12.32 -20.60
C ILE A 221 -11.96 -13.20 -19.57
N TYR A 222 -11.41 -13.22 -18.35
CA TYR A 222 -11.93 -14.02 -17.24
C TYR A 222 -12.30 -13.17 -16.02
N ASP A 223 -12.06 -11.85 -16.06
CA ASP A 223 -12.50 -10.92 -15.03
C ASP A 223 -13.97 -10.55 -15.28
N GLN A 224 -14.88 -11.16 -14.53
CA GLN A 224 -16.33 -10.95 -14.67
C GLN A 224 -16.75 -9.51 -14.30
N ASP A 225 -15.90 -8.78 -13.55
CA ASP A 225 -16.14 -7.39 -13.19
C ASP A 225 -16.00 -6.46 -14.40
N GLU A 226 -15.25 -6.85 -15.44
CA GLU A 226 -15.10 -6.03 -16.67
C GLU A 226 -16.33 -6.04 -17.57
N VAL A 227 -17.16 -7.08 -17.48
CA VAL A 227 -18.30 -7.33 -18.38
C VAL A 227 -19.54 -6.52 -17.98
N GLN A 228 -19.51 -5.88 -16.81
CA GLN A 228 -20.66 -5.18 -16.27
C GLN A 228 -20.88 -3.83 -17.01
N GLY A 229 -21.78 -3.84 -17.99
CA GLY A 229 -22.36 -2.61 -18.55
C GLY A 229 -23.36 -1.96 -17.58
N ILE A 230 -23.70 -0.69 -17.83
CA ILE A 230 -24.56 0.10 -16.95
C ILE A 230 -25.88 0.37 -17.65
N ASN A 231 -26.97 -0.27 -17.21
CA ASN A 231 -28.32 -0.04 -17.76
C ASN A 231 -29.32 0.44 -16.69
N SER A 232 -28.96 0.34 -15.42
CA SER A 232 -29.81 0.64 -14.27
C SER A 232 -29.04 1.27 -13.11
N ALA A 233 -29.75 1.86 -12.15
CA ALA A 233 -29.14 2.42 -10.94
C ALA A 233 -28.38 1.36 -10.12
N ALA A 234 -28.86 0.11 -10.15
CA ALA A 234 -28.18 -1.01 -9.50
C ALA A 234 -26.84 -1.33 -10.19
N ASP A 235 -26.81 -1.31 -11.53
CA ASP A 235 -25.57 -1.50 -12.29
C ASP A 235 -24.57 -0.37 -12.03
N LEU A 236 -25.05 0.87 -11.91
CA LEU A 236 -24.21 2.03 -11.60
C LEU A 236 -23.54 1.88 -10.22
N ALA A 237 -24.32 1.52 -9.19
CA ALA A 237 -23.79 1.27 -7.85
C ALA A 237 -22.79 0.10 -7.83
N GLN A 238 -23.08 -0.96 -8.58
CA GLN A 238 -22.17 -2.10 -8.72
C GLN A 238 -20.87 -1.73 -9.44
N ALA A 239 -20.95 -0.90 -10.50
CA ALA A 239 -19.79 -0.41 -11.21
C ALA A 239 -18.91 0.49 -10.33
N GLU A 240 -19.51 1.35 -9.51
CA GLU A 240 -18.78 2.21 -8.56
C GLU A 240 -18.01 1.35 -7.56
N PHE A 241 -18.69 0.34 -7.01
CA PHE A 241 -18.09 -0.63 -6.11
C PHE A 241 -16.91 -1.37 -6.76
N ILE A 242 -17.06 -1.81 -8.01
CA ILE A 242 -15.98 -2.48 -8.76
C ILE A 242 -14.77 -1.55 -8.95
N LEU A 243 -14.97 -0.29 -9.34
CA LEU A 243 -13.88 0.66 -9.52
C LEU A 243 -13.13 0.93 -8.22
N GLN A 244 -13.88 1.12 -7.15
CA GLN A 244 -13.31 1.33 -5.83
C GLN A 244 -12.57 0.07 -5.33
N LYS A 245 -13.13 -1.13 -5.52
CA LYS A 245 -12.47 -2.42 -5.26
C LYS A 245 -11.15 -2.51 -6.03
N ARG A 246 -11.06 -2.00 -7.26
CA ARG A 246 -9.80 -2.02 -8.03
C ARG A 246 -8.73 -1.09 -7.45
N LEU A 247 -9.11 0.06 -6.88
CA LEU A 247 -8.16 0.99 -6.23
C LEU A 247 -7.47 0.35 -5.02
N PHE A 248 -8.20 -0.51 -4.31
CA PHE A 248 -7.72 -1.14 -3.09
C PHE A 248 -6.99 -2.47 -3.30
N ARG A 249 -6.71 -2.87 -4.56
CA ARG A 249 -5.95 -4.10 -4.86
C ARG A 249 -4.43 -3.82 -4.75
N PRO A 250 -3.73 -4.38 -3.74
CA PRO A 250 -2.34 -4.01 -3.43
C PRO A 250 -1.36 -4.24 -4.59
N ARG A 251 -1.56 -5.34 -5.34
CA ARG A 251 -0.68 -5.76 -6.44
C ARG A 251 -0.59 -4.76 -7.59
N ARG A 252 -1.56 -3.84 -7.72
CA ARG A 252 -1.61 -2.92 -8.86
C ARG A 252 -0.40 -1.99 -8.89
N HIS A 253 0.05 -1.46 -7.75
CA HIS A 253 1.20 -0.56 -7.71
C HIS A 253 2.52 -1.28 -8.02
N GLU A 254 2.68 -2.51 -7.52
CA GLU A 254 3.88 -3.33 -7.78
C GLU A 254 3.93 -3.79 -9.23
N GLU A 255 2.79 -4.23 -9.80
CA GLU A 255 2.66 -4.61 -11.22
C GLU A 255 2.82 -3.42 -12.17
N GLU A 256 2.37 -2.22 -11.79
CA GLU A 256 2.53 -0.98 -12.56
C GLU A 256 3.92 -0.34 -12.40
N ASN A 257 4.82 -0.98 -11.63
CA ASN A 257 6.17 -0.49 -11.36
C ASN A 257 6.17 0.94 -10.79
N GLN A 258 5.21 1.23 -9.91
CA GLN A 258 5.06 2.51 -9.23
C GLN A 258 5.68 2.48 -7.84
N VAL A 259 6.23 3.61 -7.42
CA VAL A 259 6.65 3.87 -6.04
C VAL A 259 5.46 4.41 -5.26
N ALA A 260 5.20 3.87 -4.08
CA ALA A 260 4.15 4.34 -3.18
C ALA A 260 4.65 4.37 -1.73
N PHE A 261 4.53 5.51 -1.05
CA PHE A 261 4.95 5.67 0.33
C PHE A 261 3.88 5.17 1.32
N GLY A 262 4.29 4.28 2.22
CA GLY A 262 3.51 3.89 3.39
C GLY A 262 3.89 4.71 4.63
N THR A 263 3.41 4.27 5.80
CA THR A 263 3.66 4.95 7.10
C THR A 263 5.12 4.94 7.53
N GLY A 264 5.94 4.04 6.98
CA GLY A 264 7.34 3.85 7.35
C GLY A 264 8.25 3.78 6.12
N GLY A 265 8.00 4.62 5.12
CA GLY A 265 8.75 4.68 3.87
C GLY A 265 8.10 3.93 2.70
N TRP A 266 8.82 3.82 1.59
CA TRP A 266 8.43 3.00 0.45
C TRP A 266 8.85 1.55 0.69
N ARG A 267 7.95 0.59 0.48
CA ARG A 267 8.25 -0.86 0.56
C ARG A 267 7.60 -1.58 -0.61
N ALA A 268 8.28 -2.56 -1.18
CA ALA A 268 7.74 -3.39 -2.25
C ALA A 268 8.47 -4.74 -2.32
N ILE A 269 7.87 -5.70 -3.00
CA ILE A 269 8.50 -7.00 -3.30
C ILE A 269 9.68 -6.81 -4.25
N ILE A 270 10.81 -7.46 -3.94
CA ILE A 270 12.03 -7.46 -4.77
C ILE A 270 11.71 -8.08 -6.13
N GLY A 271 12.06 -7.36 -7.19
CA GLY A 271 11.87 -7.81 -8.57
C GLY A 271 10.50 -7.47 -9.17
N GLU A 272 9.52 -7.10 -8.35
CA GLU A 272 8.26 -6.51 -8.79
C GLU A 272 8.35 -4.98 -8.66
N GLY A 273 7.96 -4.44 -7.49
CA GLY A 273 8.03 -3.01 -7.23
C GLY A 273 9.41 -2.54 -6.74
N PHE A 274 10.14 -3.33 -5.95
CA PHE A 274 11.48 -2.94 -5.49
C PHE A 274 12.53 -3.35 -6.53
N THR A 275 12.86 -2.41 -7.41
CA THR A 275 13.88 -2.56 -8.45
C THR A 275 14.92 -1.45 -8.36
N LEU A 276 16.14 -1.69 -8.86
CA LEU A 276 17.17 -0.65 -8.92
C LEU A 276 16.76 0.53 -9.82
N HIS A 277 15.81 0.35 -10.75
CA HIS A 277 15.24 1.46 -11.51
C HIS A 277 14.39 2.36 -10.61
N ASN A 278 13.56 1.78 -9.73
CA ASN A 278 12.72 2.55 -8.82
C ASN A 278 13.54 3.22 -7.72
N VAL A 279 14.55 2.52 -7.19
CA VAL A 279 15.52 3.12 -6.27
C VAL A 279 16.16 4.36 -6.88
N ARG A 280 16.60 4.29 -8.14
CA ARG A 280 17.22 5.43 -8.83
C ARG A 280 16.25 6.56 -9.13
N ARG A 281 15.02 6.26 -9.60
CA ARG A 281 13.98 7.28 -9.83
C ARG A 281 13.61 8.00 -8.53
N LEU A 282 13.44 7.25 -7.44
CA LEU A 282 13.14 7.83 -6.14
C LEU A 282 14.31 8.68 -5.63
N SER A 283 15.54 8.20 -5.78
CA SER A 283 16.74 8.96 -5.42
C SER A 283 16.87 10.24 -6.25
N GLN A 284 16.47 10.21 -7.54
CA GLN A 284 16.47 11.39 -8.40
C GLN A 284 15.43 12.42 -7.95
N ALA A 285 14.21 11.99 -7.59
CA ALA A 285 13.19 12.89 -7.04
C ALA A 285 13.66 13.53 -5.71
N LEU A 286 14.33 12.76 -4.85
CA LEU A 286 14.94 13.27 -3.62
C LEU A 286 16.07 14.28 -3.91
N ALA A 287 16.96 13.98 -4.87
CA ALA A 287 18.03 14.88 -5.31
C ALA A 287 17.46 16.19 -5.90
N ASN A 288 16.40 16.09 -6.71
CA ASN A 288 15.68 17.25 -7.22
C ASN A 288 15.09 18.10 -6.10
N ALA A 289 14.53 17.47 -5.06
CA ALA A 289 13.99 18.19 -3.90
C ALA A 289 15.09 18.94 -3.12
N ILE A 290 16.27 18.32 -2.90
CA ILE A 290 17.43 18.99 -2.30
C ILE A 290 17.87 20.20 -3.15
N THR A 291 18.00 19.99 -4.46
CA THR A 291 18.44 21.02 -5.43
C THR A 291 17.46 22.19 -5.47
N ARG A 292 16.14 21.93 -5.50
CA ARG A 292 15.10 22.96 -5.46
C ARG A 292 15.15 23.82 -4.19
N ARG A 293 15.64 23.27 -3.09
CA ARG A 293 15.83 23.99 -1.82
C ARG A 293 17.20 24.67 -1.70
N GLY A 294 18.13 24.45 -2.64
CA GLY A 294 19.50 24.96 -2.56
C GLY A 294 20.30 24.34 -1.41
N GLU A 295 20.04 23.07 -1.09
CA GLU A 295 20.60 22.36 0.07
C GLU A 295 21.68 21.33 -0.31
N GLU A 296 22.19 21.36 -1.54
CA GLU A 296 23.11 20.35 -2.10
C GLU A 296 24.36 20.19 -1.24
N SER A 297 24.90 21.28 -0.70
CA SER A 297 26.10 21.27 0.15
C SER A 297 25.93 20.50 1.46
N ARG A 298 24.69 20.26 1.90
CA ARG A 298 24.40 19.46 3.10
C ARG A 298 24.57 17.97 2.84
N GLY A 299 24.51 17.54 1.59
CA GLY A 299 24.69 16.14 1.20
C GLY A 299 23.59 15.20 1.68
N ALA A 300 23.81 13.91 1.48
CA ALA A 300 22.96 12.83 1.95
C ALA A 300 23.76 11.77 2.73
N LEU A 301 23.15 11.19 3.77
CA LEU A 301 23.65 9.99 4.44
C LEU A 301 22.86 8.78 3.93
N ILE A 302 23.54 7.70 3.57
CA ILE A 302 22.90 6.47 3.06
C ILE A 302 23.40 5.26 3.84
N GLY A 303 22.46 4.49 4.40
CA GLY A 303 22.69 3.23 5.10
C GLY A 303 21.74 2.14 4.63
N TYR A 304 21.99 0.91 5.07
CA TYR A 304 21.25 -0.27 4.64
C TYR A 304 21.26 -1.37 5.72
N ASP A 305 20.28 -2.26 5.67
CA ASP A 305 20.23 -3.47 6.50
C ASP A 305 20.79 -4.72 5.80
N ARG A 306 20.71 -5.86 6.48
CA ARG A 306 21.26 -7.15 6.02
C ARG A 306 20.46 -7.85 4.91
N ARG A 307 19.37 -7.24 4.42
CA ARG A 307 18.46 -7.89 3.48
C ARG A 307 19.07 -7.97 2.09
N PHE A 308 18.55 -8.90 1.29
CA PHE A 308 18.95 -9.01 -0.10
C PHE A 308 18.71 -7.68 -0.86
N LEU A 309 19.72 -7.25 -1.63
CA LEU A 309 19.78 -5.99 -2.39
C LEU A 309 19.87 -4.67 -1.60
N SER A 310 19.84 -4.66 -0.27
CA SER A 310 19.87 -3.38 0.48
C SER A 310 21.17 -2.61 0.23
N GLN A 311 22.33 -3.28 0.23
CA GLN A 311 23.62 -2.66 -0.09
C GLN A 311 23.65 -2.12 -1.52
N GLN A 312 23.24 -2.92 -2.52
CA GLN A 312 23.25 -2.50 -3.92
C GLN A 312 22.28 -1.35 -4.18
N ALA A 313 21.17 -1.28 -3.45
CA ALA A 313 20.24 -0.16 -3.51
C ALA A 313 20.86 1.12 -2.91
N ALA A 314 21.58 1.01 -1.79
CA ALA A 314 22.33 2.13 -1.20
C ALA A 314 23.40 2.67 -2.15
N GLU A 315 24.16 1.78 -2.79
CA GLU A 315 25.16 2.13 -3.80
C GLU A 315 24.51 2.80 -5.02
N ALA A 316 23.41 2.25 -5.55
CA ALA A 316 22.68 2.84 -6.67
C ALA A 316 22.07 4.22 -6.36
N ALA A 317 21.64 4.45 -5.12
CA ALA A 317 21.20 5.77 -4.67
C ALA A 317 22.37 6.75 -4.60
N ALA A 318 23.52 6.32 -4.05
CA ALA A 318 24.73 7.14 -3.99
C ALA A 318 25.19 7.59 -5.40
N GLU A 319 25.12 6.72 -6.40
CA GLU A 319 25.40 7.07 -7.81
C GLU A 319 24.54 8.25 -8.30
N VAL A 320 23.25 8.26 -7.94
CA VAL A 320 22.29 9.28 -8.38
C VAL A 320 22.56 10.61 -7.67
N PHE A 321 22.71 10.62 -6.34
CA PHE A 321 23.06 11.85 -5.62
C PHE A 321 24.39 12.43 -6.12
N ALA A 322 25.40 11.59 -6.34
CA ALA A 322 26.69 12.02 -6.88
C ALA A 322 26.57 12.60 -8.30
N GLY A 323 25.77 11.98 -9.17
CA GLY A 323 25.49 12.49 -10.51
C GLY A 323 24.82 13.87 -10.52
N ASN A 324 24.09 14.20 -9.45
CA ASN A 324 23.46 15.49 -9.23
C ASN A 324 24.35 16.46 -8.41
N ASN A 325 25.64 16.17 -8.25
CA ASN A 325 26.61 16.96 -7.49
C ASN A 325 26.29 17.11 -5.99
N ILE A 326 25.54 16.17 -5.41
CA ILE A 326 25.22 16.14 -3.99
C ILE A 326 26.22 15.21 -3.30
N PRO A 327 27.02 15.69 -2.33
CA PRO A 327 27.94 14.84 -1.58
C PRO A 327 27.20 13.74 -0.82
N VAL A 328 27.78 12.55 -0.76
CA VAL A 328 27.18 11.40 -0.09
C VAL A 328 28.14 10.84 0.95
N VAL A 329 27.62 10.62 2.15
CA VAL A 329 28.24 9.72 3.12
C VAL A 329 27.52 8.37 3.02
N LEU A 330 28.23 7.37 2.50
CA LEU A 330 27.74 6.00 2.39
C LEU A 330 28.27 5.19 3.57
N LEU A 331 27.38 4.60 4.36
CA LEU A 331 27.81 3.74 5.47
C LEU A 331 28.59 2.54 4.94
N ALA A 332 29.70 2.21 5.62
CA ALA A 332 30.62 1.17 5.17
C ALA A 332 30.12 -0.26 5.44
N GLU A 333 29.23 -0.41 6.43
CA GLU A 333 28.67 -1.68 6.90
C GLU A 333 27.15 -1.56 7.05
N ASP A 334 26.47 -2.70 7.20
CA ASP A 334 25.06 -2.71 7.56
C ASP A 334 24.82 -2.06 8.92
N ALA A 335 23.75 -1.29 9.04
CA ALA A 335 23.52 -0.44 10.20
C ALA A 335 22.06 -0.42 10.65
N PRO A 336 21.81 -0.32 11.97
CA PRO A 336 20.49 -0.02 12.52
C PRO A 336 19.90 1.27 11.95
N THR A 337 18.59 1.27 11.69
CA THR A 337 17.83 2.50 11.41
C THR A 337 18.08 3.60 12.45
N PRO A 338 18.14 3.35 13.77
CA PRO A 338 18.47 4.39 14.74
C PRO A 338 19.89 4.97 14.59
N LEU A 339 20.88 4.17 14.16
CA LEU A 339 22.23 4.66 13.85
C LEU A 339 22.20 5.60 12.63
N ILE A 340 21.51 5.20 11.57
CA ILE A 340 21.35 6.03 10.35
C ILE A 340 20.65 7.34 10.71
N THR A 341 19.61 7.28 11.53
CA THR A 341 18.88 8.44 12.05
C THR A 341 19.80 9.38 12.84
N TYR A 342 20.57 8.82 13.78
CA TYR A 342 21.53 9.56 14.59
C TYR A 342 22.60 10.25 13.73
N ALA A 343 23.23 9.51 12.82
CA ALA A 343 24.30 10.02 11.97
C ALA A 343 23.79 11.09 11.00
N THR A 344 22.54 10.97 10.53
CA THR A 344 21.89 12.01 9.69
C THR A 344 21.82 13.33 10.45
N ALA A 345 21.36 13.28 11.71
CA ALA A 345 21.28 14.44 12.59
C ALA A 345 22.66 15.02 12.96
N CYS A 346 23.63 14.15 13.23
CA CYS A 346 25.01 14.56 13.54
C CYS A 346 25.66 15.32 12.38
N LEU A 347 25.45 14.87 11.14
CA LEU A 347 25.99 15.50 9.94
C LEU A 347 25.17 16.72 9.48
N GLY A 348 23.92 16.85 9.92
CA GLY A 348 22.98 17.82 9.38
C GLY A 348 22.67 17.60 7.90
N SER A 349 22.74 16.35 7.44
CA SER A 349 22.52 15.96 6.03
C SER A 349 21.13 16.38 5.57
N ALA A 350 20.96 16.76 4.29
CA ALA A 350 19.63 17.15 3.80
C ALA A 350 18.63 15.99 3.89
N TYR A 351 19.10 14.77 3.59
CA TYR A 351 18.36 13.53 3.84
C TYR A 351 19.24 12.44 4.42
N GLY A 352 18.62 11.61 5.27
CA GLY A 352 19.09 10.29 5.66
C GLY A 352 18.28 9.20 4.96
N LEU A 353 18.94 8.19 4.39
CA LEU A 353 18.30 7.09 3.67
C LEU A 353 18.65 5.78 4.36
N ALA A 354 17.64 5.00 4.75
CA ALA A 354 17.82 3.63 5.23
C ALA A 354 17.13 2.64 4.27
N PHE A 355 17.94 1.83 3.57
CA PHE A 355 17.44 0.73 2.76
C PHE A 355 17.11 -0.47 3.65
N THR A 356 15.82 -0.64 3.91
CA THR A 356 15.27 -1.66 4.79
C THR A 356 13.77 -1.83 4.57
N ALA A 357 13.25 -3.03 4.82
CA ALA A 357 11.82 -3.27 5.01
C ALA A 357 11.47 -3.62 6.47
N SER A 358 12.35 -3.36 7.44
CA SER A 358 12.14 -3.61 8.87
C SER A 358 11.72 -5.08 9.11
N HIS A 359 10.57 -5.30 9.72
CA HIS A 359 10.00 -6.60 10.04
C HIS A 359 9.35 -7.36 8.87
N ASN A 360 9.32 -6.81 7.65
CA ASN A 360 8.73 -7.51 6.50
C ASN A 360 9.50 -8.80 6.15
N PRO A 361 8.82 -9.80 5.56
CA PRO A 361 9.44 -11.02 5.06
C PRO A 361 10.65 -10.76 4.13
N PRO A 362 11.57 -11.73 3.96
CA PRO A 362 12.81 -11.56 3.18
C PRO A 362 12.65 -11.07 1.74
N GLU A 363 11.54 -11.41 1.08
CA GLU A 363 11.25 -11.05 -0.31
C GLU A 363 10.90 -9.58 -0.53
N TRP A 364 10.62 -8.83 0.53
CA TRP A 364 10.38 -7.38 0.46
C TRP A 364 11.70 -6.63 0.33
N ASN A 365 11.70 -5.32 0.09
CA ASN A 365 12.72 -4.37 0.53
C ASN A 365 12.09 -2.97 0.53
N GLY A 366 12.82 -1.94 0.93
CA GLY A 366 12.27 -0.60 1.02
C GLY A 366 13.29 0.49 1.26
N LEU A 367 12.77 1.71 1.36
CA LEU A 367 13.52 2.91 1.69
C LEU A 367 12.76 3.75 2.71
N LYS A 368 13.37 3.98 3.87
CA LYS A 368 12.99 5.05 4.80
C LYS A 368 13.80 6.31 4.48
N VAL A 369 13.14 7.45 4.48
CA VAL A 369 13.78 8.76 4.26
C VAL A 369 13.56 9.63 5.50
N PHE A 370 14.66 10.20 5.99
CA PHE A 370 14.71 11.02 7.19
C PHE A 370 15.15 12.43 6.86
N HIS A 371 14.53 13.40 7.53
CA HIS A 371 14.96 14.78 7.58
C HIS A 371 16.32 14.93 8.26
N ALA A 372 16.89 16.12 8.14
CA ALA A 372 18.16 16.47 8.76
C ALA A 372 18.21 16.37 10.29
N ASP A 373 17.06 16.32 10.96
CA ASP A 373 16.96 16.11 12.41
C ASP A 373 16.69 14.64 12.78
N GLY A 374 16.69 13.74 11.79
CA GLY A 374 16.40 12.32 11.95
C GLY A 374 14.91 11.96 11.97
N SER A 375 14.00 12.92 11.87
CA SER A 375 12.56 12.61 11.80
C SER A 375 12.16 12.07 10.43
N LEU A 376 11.11 11.25 10.35
CA LEU A 376 10.55 10.79 9.07
C LEU A 376 9.86 11.93 8.31
N LEU A 377 9.82 11.84 6.99
CA LEU A 377 9.05 12.76 6.15
C LEU A 377 7.55 12.74 6.48
N LEU A 378 6.90 13.90 6.32
CA LEU A 378 5.44 14.05 6.49
C LEU A 378 4.67 13.62 5.22
N ASP A 379 3.36 13.38 5.36
CA ASP A 379 2.50 12.86 4.28
C ASP A 379 2.47 13.75 3.03
N ASP A 380 2.51 15.07 3.20
CA ASP A 380 2.49 16.01 2.07
C ASP A 380 3.79 15.93 1.26
N GLU A 381 4.92 15.76 1.95
CA GLU A 381 6.24 15.66 1.33
C GLU A 381 6.39 14.33 0.59
N THR A 382 6.00 13.22 1.22
CA THR A 382 6.05 11.90 0.59
C THR A 382 5.17 11.84 -0.64
N ARG A 383 3.97 12.45 -0.63
CA ARG A 383 3.09 12.52 -1.80
C ARG A 383 3.70 13.30 -2.96
N GLN A 384 4.40 14.40 -2.68
CA GLN A 384 5.08 15.19 -3.72
C GLN A 384 6.24 14.39 -4.34
N ILE A 385 7.07 13.76 -3.50
CA ILE A 385 8.20 12.94 -3.96
C ILE A 385 7.70 11.72 -4.74
N GLU A 386 6.63 11.09 -4.30
CA GLU A 386 5.98 9.97 -4.96
C GLU A 386 5.49 10.34 -6.37
N ALA A 387 4.74 11.44 -6.48
CA ALA A 387 4.21 11.92 -7.75
C ALA A 387 5.34 12.22 -8.75
N GLU A 388 6.40 12.88 -8.29
CA GLU A 388 7.58 13.16 -9.13
C GLU A 388 8.28 11.86 -9.54
N THR A 389 8.53 10.95 -8.59
CA THR A 389 9.18 9.65 -8.85
C THR A 389 8.45 8.85 -9.92
N ASN A 390 7.12 8.82 -9.88
CA ASN A 390 6.30 8.08 -10.82
C ASN A 390 6.17 8.75 -12.19
N ALA A 391 6.43 10.06 -12.28
CA ALA A 391 6.48 10.80 -13.54
C ALA A 391 7.83 10.68 -14.27
N LEU A 392 8.92 10.36 -13.54
CA LEU A 392 10.26 10.20 -14.11
C LEU A 392 10.40 8.92 -14.94
N ASN A 393 11.02 9.05 -16.11
CA ASN A 393 11.47 7.93 -16.94
C ASN A 393 12.92 7.55 -16.59
N PRO A 394 13.38 6.35 -16.97
CA PRO A 394 14.78 5.95 -16.77
C PRO A 394 15.81 6.90 -17.40
N ALA A 395 15.44 7.61 -18.47
CA ALA A 395 16.31 8.58 -19.13
C ALA A 395 16.47 9.90 -18.35
N ASP A 396 15.57 10.17 -17.40
CA ASP A 396 15.61 11.39 -16.57
C ASP A 396 16.52 11.22 -15.34
N VAL A 397 17.05 10.01 -15.10
CA VAL A 397 17.94 9.70 -13.99
C VAL A 397 19.37 10.11 -14.33
N ILE A 398 19.92 11.05 -13.56
CA ILE A 398 21.30 11.50 -13.65
C ILE A 398 22.13 10.71 -12.63
N LYS A 399 23.20 10.05 -13.08
CA LYS A 399 24.07 9.24 -12.21
C LYS A 399 25.55 9.35 -12.59
N LEU A 400 26.40 9.18 -11.59
CA LEU A 400 27.84 8.99 -11.73
C LEU A 400 28.20 7.59 -11.23
N GLU A 401 29.03 6.85 -11.97
CA GLU A 401 29.51 5.53 -11.55
C GLU A 401 30.16 5.61 -10.16
N LEU A 402 29.84 4.67 -9.28
CA LEU A 402 30.25 4.74 -7.87
C LEU A 402 31.78 4.84 -7.71
N ASP A 403 32.56 4.11 -8.50
CA ASP A 403 34.03 4.14 -8.42
C ASP A 403 34.59 5.53 -8.77
N LEU A 404 34.02 6.21 -9.77
CA LEU A 404 34.37 7.59 -10.11
C LEU A 404 33.95 8.55 -9.01
N ALA A 405 32.76 8.37 -8.44
CA ALA A 405 32.24 9.21 -7.36
C ALA A 405 33.07 9.10 -6.07
N LEU A 406 33.55 7.88 -5.74
CA LEU A 406 34.48 7.61 -4.65
C LEU A 406 35.85 8.23 -4.90
N ALA A 407 36.41 8.04 -6.10
CA ALA A 407 37.71 8.60 -6.47
C ALA A 407 37.70 10.14 -6.47
N ALA A 408 36.60 10.76 -6.89
CA ALA A 408 36.40 12.22 -6.84
C ALA A 408 36.11 12.74 -5.42
N GLY A 409 35.83 11.85 -4.46
CA GLY A 409 35.52 12.21 -3.08
C GLY A 409 34.13 12.84 -2.88
N VAL A 410 33.26 12.75 -3.90
CA VAL A 410 31.84 13.16 -3.84
C VAL A 410 31.06 12.17 -2.98
N VAL A 411 31.32 10.87 -3.18
CA VAL A 411 30.86 9.81 -2.27
C VAL A 411 32.02 9.45 -1.35
N ARG A 412 31.76 9.28 -0.05
CA ARG A 412 32.74 8.84 0.94
C ARG A 412 32.16 7.73 1.78
N ARG A 413 32.90 6.64 1.94
CA ARG A 413 32.56 5.59 2.91
C ARG A 413 32.96 6.04 4.32
N ARG A 414 32.05 5.94 5.28
CA ARG A 414 32.32 6.25 6.70
C ARG A 414 31.46 5.38 7.61
N ASP A 415 32.01 5.01 8.76
CA ASP A 415 31.28 4.35 9.85
C ASP A 415 30.92 5.36 10.95
N PHE A 416 29.80 5.13 11.63
CA PHE A 416 29.28 5.90 12.77
C PHE A 416 28.91 5.02 13.97
N THR A 417 29.26 3.74 13.94
CA THR A 417 28.92 2.77 14.99
C THR A 417 29.40 3.23 16.35
N ASN A 418 30.66 3.67 16.46
CA ASN A 418 31.22 4.13 17.73
C ASN A 418 30.53 5.41 18.22
N GLU A 419 30.37 6.42 17.36
CA GLU A 419 29.70 7.67 17.75
C GLU A 419 28.25 7.44 18.24
N TYR A 420 27.54 6.51 17.59
CA TYR A 420 26.19 6.13 17.99
C TYR A 420 26.17 5.35 19.31
N VAL A 421 27.05 4.35 19.47
CA VAL A 421 27.19 3.60 20.73
C VAL A 421 27.51 4.55 21.88
N ASP A 422 28.51 5.42 21.73
CA ASP A 422 28.87 6.45 22.72
C ASP A 422 27.69 7.36 23.07
N ALA A 423 26.83 7.70 22.10
CA ALA A 423 25.65 8.51 22.33
C ALA A 423 24.60 7.77 23.18
N VAL A 424 24.36 6.49 22.90
CA VAL A 424 23.46 5.65 23.70
C VAL A 424 24.03 5.45 25.10
N GLU A 425 25.32 5.15 25.22
CA GLU A 425 25.98 4.93 26.51
C GLU A 425 25.94 6.14 27.42
N LYS A 426 26.02 7.36 26.88
CA LYS A 426 25.85 8.61 27.67
C LYS A 426 24.47 8.74 28.31
N LEU A 427 23.46 8.09 27.74
CA LEU A 427 22.09 8.09 28.27
C LEU A 427 21.85 6.95 29.27
N ILE A 428 22.81 6.04 29.44
CA ILE A 428 22.65 4.79 30.21
C ILE A 428 23.64 4.72 31.38
N ASP A 429 23.17 4.31 32.57
CA ASP A 429 24.06 4.06 33.71
C ASP A 429 24.79 2.71 33.58
N LEU A 430 25.84 2.68 32.76
CA LEU A 430 26.69 1.51 32.54
C LEU A 430 27.34 0.99 33.84
N ARG A 431 27.56 1.86 34.83
CA ARG A 431 28.16 1.46 36.09
C ARG A 431 27.19 0.60 36.89
N ALA A 432 25.92 1.02 36.98
CA ALA A 432 24.89 0.24 37.65
C ALA A 432 24.73 -1.14 36.97
N ILE A 433 24.68 -1.18 35.64
CA ILE A 433 24.59 -2.43 34.88
C ILE A 433 25.78 -3.36 35.18
N ARG A 434 26.99 -2.80 35.21
CA ARG A 434 28.23 -3.53 35.52
C ARG A 434 28.24 -4.12 36.93
N GLU A 435 27.76 -3.38 37.91
CA GLU A 435 27.67 -3.83 39.30
C GLU A 435 26.60 -4.92 39.48
N ALA A 436 25.53 -4.90 38.68
CA ALA A 436 24.46 -5.91 38.72
C ALA A 436 24.87 -7.27 38.12
N GLY A 437 25.77 -7.29 37.12
CA GLY A 437 26.33 -8.53 36.57
C GLY A 437 25.30 -9.43 35.85
N LEU A 438 24.30 -8.82 35.20
CA LEU A 438 23.16 -9.49 34.57
C LEU A 438 23.57 -10.46 33.45
N ARG A 439 22.84 -11.58 33.36
CA ARG A 439 22.90 -12.58 32.28
C ARG A 439 21.82 -12.31 31.26
N VAL A 440 22.21 -11.89 30.08
CA VAL A 440 21.29 -11.46 29.02
C VAL A 440 21.47 -12.35 27.81
N ILE A 441 20.36 -12.76 27.19
CA ILE A 441 20.37 -13.43 25.88
C ILE A 441 19.72 -12.52 24.84
N VAL A 442 20.36 -12.38 23.68
CA VAL A 442 19.96 -11.45 22.62
C VAL A 442 19.69 -12.21 21.33
N ASP A 443 18.53 -11.94 20.74
CA ASP A 443 18.11 -12.42 19.42
C ASP A 443 17.92 -11.22 18.46
N PRO A 444 18.93 -10.87 17.65
CA PRO A 444 18.80 -9.83 16.64
C PRO A 444 18.02 -10.32 15.41
N MET A 445 17.54 -11.58 15.41
CA MET A 445 16.75 -12.19 14.34
C MET A 445 17.42 -12.12 12.97
N HIS A 446 18.74 -12.33 12.91
CA HIS A 446 19.63 -12.12 11.74
C HIS A 446 19.73 -10.68 11.22
N GLY A 447 19.09 -9.72 11.90
CA GLY A 447 19.13 -8.29 11.61
C GLY A 447 20.41 -7.59 12.10
N VAL A 448 20.37 -6.26 12.03
CA VAL A 448 21.53 -5.37 12.24
C VAL A 448 21.81 -5.01 13.71
N GLY A 449 20.95 -5.38 14.65
CA GLY A 449 21.06 -4.97 16.05
C GLY A 449 22.24 -5.58 16.82
N GLN A 450 22.88 -6.60 16.27
CA GLN A 450 23.89 -7.40 16.99
C GLN A 450 25.14 -6.61 17.39
N LEU A 451 25.73 -5.85 16.46
CA LEU A 451 27.00 -5.17 16.70
C LEU A 451 26.86 -4.04 17.74
N THR A 452 25.89 -3.15 17.56
CA THR A 452 25.68 -1.98 18.42
C THR A 452 25.24 -2.40 19.82
N LEU A 453 24.17 -3.21 19.94
CA LEU A 453 23.69 -3.67 21.24
C LEU A 453 24.73 -4.57 21.93
N GLY A 454 25.43 -5.41 21.17
CA GLY A 454 26.49 -6.25 21.71
C GLY A 454 27.68 -5.47 22.26
N THR A 455 28.06 -4.36 21.62
CA THR A 455 29.10 -3.46 22.12
C THR A 455 28.68 -2.89 23.48
N ILE A 456 27.52 -2.24 23.55
CA ILE A 456 26.97 -1.62 24.77
C ILE A 456 26.91 -2.63 25.93
N LEU A 457 26.32 -3.82 25.70
CA LEU A 457 26.17 -4.82 26.75
C LEU A 457 27.51 -5.42 27.19
N THR A 458 28.47 -5.57 26.27
CA THR A 458 29.80 -6.07 26.58
C THR A 458 30.62 -5.05 27.39
N GLU A 459 30.53 -3.76 27.05
CA GLU A 459 31.17 -2.67 27.81
C GLU A 459 30.57 -2.49 29.20
N ALA A 460 29.25 -2.69 29.31
CA ALA A 460 28.55 -2.82 30.57
C ALA A 460 28.93 -4.08 31.37
N ARG A 461 29.72 -5.00 30.78
CA ARG A 461 30.14 -6.29 31.35
C ARG A 461 28.97 -7.22 31.71
N CYS A 462 27.88 -7.16 30.96
CA CYS A 462 26.85 -8.19 31.00
C CYS A 462 27.43 -9.53 30.53
N ARG A 463 26.85 -10.63 31.01
CA ARG A 463 27.11 -11.97 30.47
C ARG A 463 26.14 -12.20 29.32
N VAL A 464 26.59 -11.90 28.10
CA VAL A 464 25.75 -11.89 26.90
C VAL A 464 25.88 -13.20 26.12
N THR A 465 24.74 -13.79 25.77
CA THR A 465 24.64 -14.87 24.78
C THR A 465 23.89 -14.35 23.55
N PHE A 466 24.42 -14.61 22.35
CA PHE A 466 23.72 -14.32 21.10
C PHE A 466 23.16 -15.59 20.47
N ILE A 467 21.99 -15.46 19.86
CA ILE A 467 21.35 -16.45 18.99
C ILE A 467 20.92 -15.74 17.70
N HIS A 468 20.88 -16.44 16.57
CA HIS A 468 20.52 -15.86 15.26
C HIS A 468 21.34 -14.61 14.88
N GLU A 469 22.63 -14.55 15.24
CA GLU A 469 23.51 -13.40 15.02
C GLU A 469 24.14 -13.35 13.62
N ARG A 470 24.19 -14.50 12.95
CA ARG A 470 24.82 -14.64 11.64
C ARG A 470 24.06 -13.85 10.58
N HIS A 471 24.79 -13.29 9.62
CA HIS A 471 24.19 -12.70 8.44
C HIS A 471 23.48 -13.78 7.62
N ASP A 472 22.15 -13.69 7.59
CA ASP A 472 21.29 -14.48 6.71
C ASP A 472 20.27 -13.52 6.06
N PRO A 473 20.40 -13.20 4.75
CA PRO A 473 19.47 -12.30 4.08
C PRO A 473 18.05 -12.88 3.97
N LEU A 474 17.87 -14.17 4.27
CA LEU A 474 16.57 -14.84 4.34
C LEU A 474 16.00 -14.89 5.77
N PHE A 475 16.71 -14.36 6.77
CA PHE A 475 16.29 -14.33 8.18
C PHE A 475 15.80 -15.71 8.70
N GLY A 476 16.47 -16.80 8.33
CA GLY A 476 16.04 -18.15 8.69
C GLY A 476 14.75 -18.62 8.01
N GLY A 477 14.36 -17.97 6.90
CA GLY A 477 13.15 -18.26 6.11
C GLY A 477 11.87 -17.66 6.69
N ARG A 478 11.96 -16.63 7.53
CA ARG A 478 10.82 -16.01 8.22
C ARG A 478 10.95 -14.49 8.26
N SER A 479 9.86 -13.79 8.61
CA SER A 479 9.92 -12.37 8.90
C SER A 479 10.77 -12.10 10.17
N PRO A 480 11.69 -11.12 10.16
CA PRO A 480 12.43 -10.69 11.34
C PRO A 480 11.54 -9.80 12.23
N ALA A 481 10.41 -10.35 12.67
CA ALA A 481 9.39 -9.67 13.46
C ALA A 481 9.28 -10.37 14.83
N PRO A 482 9.50 -9.66 15.96
CA PRO A 482 9.54 -10.29 17.27
C PRO A 482 8.13 -10.60 17.80
N ASN A 483 7.50 -11.63 17.23
CA ASN A 483 6.21 -12.16 17.67
C ASN A 483 6.38 -13.45 18.49
N LEU A 484 5.30 -13.91 19.13
CA LEU A 484 5.34 -15.11 20.00
C LEU A 484 5.89 -16.38 19.31
N GLU A 485 5.67 -16.53 18.01
CA GLU A 485 6.18 -17.68 17.25
C GLU A 485 7.68 -17.55 17.02
N ALA A 486 8.15 -16.38 16.60
CA ALA A 486 9.56 -16.12 16.34
C ALA A 486 10.39 -16.16 17.63
N LEU A 487 9.85 -15.65 18.74
CA LEU A 487 10.51 -15.62 20.05
C LEU A 487 10.52 -16.97 20.77
N ARG A 488 9.94 -18.04 20.20
CA ARG A 488 9.84 -19.36 20.85
C ARG A 488 11.21 -19.86 21.33
N PHE A 489 12.22 -19.74 20.47
CA PHE A 489 13.58 -20.21 20.79
C PHE A 489 14.20 -19.40 21.92
N LEU A 490 14.10 -18.06 21.86
CA LEU A 490 14.54 -17.15 22.93
C LEU A 490 13.87 -17.48 24.27
N ARG A 491 12.54 -17.66 24.28
CA ARG A 491 11.76 -18.00 25.48
C ARG A 491 12.21 -19.29 26.13
N THR A 492 12.40 -20.35 25.34
CA THR A 492 12.91 -21.62 25.83
C THR A 492 14.30 -21.46 26.46
N HIS A 493 15.20 -20.71 25.81
CA HIS A 493 16.54 -20.50 26.35
C HIS A 493 16.55 -19.70 27.65
N VAL A 494 15.68 -18.69 27.77
CA VAL A 494 15.54 -17.92 29.01
C VAL A 494 15.05 -18.81 30.15
N ALA A 495 13.97 -19.57 29.92
CA ALA A 495 13.37 -20.47 30.91
C ALA A 495 14.34 -21.57 31.39
N GLU A 496 15.17 -22.12 30.49
CA GLU A 496 16.10 -23.21 30.81
C GLU A 496 17.49 -22.72 31.27
N GLY A 497 17.95 -21.58 30.78
CA GLY A 497 19.34 -21.13 30.89
C GLY A 497 19.69 -20.27 32.11
N ARG A 498 18.72 -19.96 32.97
CA ARG A 498 18.83 -19.01 34.10
C ARG A 498 19.36 -17.64 33.64
N TYR A 499 18.72 -17.09 32.60
CA TYR A 499 18.94 -15.71 32.16
C TYR A 499 18.05 -14.76 32.95
N ASP A 500 18.54 -13.54 33.17
CA ASP A 500 17.78 -12.50 33.86
C ASP A 500 16.85 -11.75 32.89
N LEU A 501 17.19 -11.76 31.60
CA LEU A 501 16.46 -11.06 30.53
C LEU A 501 16.76 -11.67 29.16
N GLY A 502 15.72 -11.87 28.36
CA GLY A 502 15.82 -12.05 26.91
C GLY A 502 15.49 -10.77 26.16
N LEU A 503 16.27 -10.42 25.16
CA LEU A 503 16.09 -9.26 24.29
C LEU A 503 15.98 -9.71 22.84
N ALA A 504 15.10 -9.08 22.07
CA ALA A 504 15.04 -9.26 20.63
C ALA A 504 14.81 -7.94 19.91
N THR A 505 15.35 -7.83 18.69
CA THR A 505 15.14 -6.69 17.79
C THR A 505 14.65 -7.16 16.43
N ASP A 506 13.91 -6.30 15.72
CA ASP A 506 13.52 -6.58 14.33
C ASP A 506 14.68 -6.36 13.33
N GLY A 507 14.42 -6.57 12.04
CA GLY A 507 15.43 -6.59 10.98
C GLY A 507 16.34 -5.36 10.92
N ASP A 508 15.80 -4.17 11.21
CA ASP A 508 16.52 -2.88 11.23
C ASP A 508 16.74 -2.28 12.62
N ALA A 509 16.44 -3.07 13.65
CA ALA A 509 16.63 -2.78 15.06
C ALA A 509 15.98 -1.49 15.57
N ASP A 510 14.87 -1.08 14.95
CA ASP A 510 14.07 0.04 15.43
C ASP A 510 12.98 -0.42 16.43
N ARG A 511 12.74 -1.73 16.55
CA ARG A 511 11.83 -2.32 17.53
C ARG A 511 12.54 -3.19 18.57
N ILE A 512 11.91 -3.29 19.74
CA ILE A 512 12.28 -4.16 20.84
C ILE A 512 11.16 -5.14 21.17
N ALA A 513 11.55 -6.36 21.55
CA ALA A 513 10.76 -7.26 22.36
C ALA A 513 11.61 -7.81 23.50
N ILE A 514 10.98 -8.13 24.63
CA ILE A 514 11.67 -8.73 25.76
C ILE A 514 10.95 -9.98 26.27
N VAL A 515 11.75 -10.88 26.83
CA VAL A 515 11.30 -12.06 27.55
C VAL A 515 11.80 -11.93 28.98
N ASP A 516 10.90 -12.02 29.95
CA ASP A 516 11.26 -11.92 31.37
C ASP A 516 12.03 -13.15 31.86
N GLU A 517 12.51 -13.11 33.10
CA GLU A 517 13.32 -14.17 33.69
C GLU A 517 12.61 -15.53 33.82
N GLN A 518 11.29 -15.57 33.57
CA GLN A 518 10.47 -16.77 33.61
C GLN A 518 10.25 -17.38 32.21
N GLY A 519 10.79 -16.76 31.17
CA GLY A 519 10.55 -17.16 29.79
C GLY A 519 9.24 -16.64 29.22
N GLU A 520 8.58 -15.69 29.89
CA GLU A 520 7.32 -15.11 29.43
C GLU A 520 7.55 -13.86 28.58
N TYR A 521 6.81 -13.77 27.48
CA TYR A 521 6.85 -12.60 26.62
C TYR A 521 6.18 -11.41 27.32
N VAL A 522 6.89 -10.29 27.35
CA VAL A 522 6.39 -9.03 27.88
C VAL A 522 5.97 -8.17 26.71
N THR A 523 4.70 -7.76 26.69
CA THR A 523 4.16 -7.03 25.54
C THR A 523 4.78 -5.64 25.43
N VAL A 524 4.78 -5.06 24.24
CA VAL A 524 5.28 -3.70 24.02
C VAL A 524 4.56 -2.69 24.92
N ASN A 525 3.24 -2.84 25.08
CA ASN A 525 2.45 -2.02 25.99
C ASN A 525 2.97 -2.09 27.43
N GLU A 526 3.35 -3.28 27.90
CA GLU A 526 3.97 -3.45 29.22
C GLU A 526 5.38 -2.83 29.28
N ILE A 527 6.19 -2.98 28.23
CA ILE A 527 7.53 -2.35 28.17
C ILE A 527 7.42 -0.83 28.29
N LEU A 528 6.51 -0.19 27.53
CA LEU A 528 6.27 1.25 27.61
C LEU A 528 5.87 1.68 29.03
N LEU A 529 4.99 0.91 29.67
CA LEU A 529 4.51 1.17 31.02
C LEU A 529 5.63 1.05 32.07
N LEU A 530 6.45 0.00 31.98
CA LEU A 530 7.59 -0.25 32.85
C LEU A 530 8.66 0.84 32.71
N LEU A 531 9.00 1.20 31.48
CA LEU A 531 10.01 2.22 31.21
C LEU A 531 9.53 3.61 31.62
N TYR A 532 8.27 3.96 31.38
CA TYR A 532 7.73 5.24 31.86
C TYR A 532 7.74 5.33 33.38
N TRP A 533 7.30 4.27 34.08
CA TRP A 533 7.40 4.19 35.55
C TRP A 533 8.85 4.35 36.01
N TYR A 534 9.80 3.65 35.38
CA TYR A 534 11.21 3.69 35.74
C TYR A 534 11.83 5.10 35.56
N LEU A 535 11.60 5.73 34.41
CA LEU A 535 12.08 7.09 34.13
C LEU A 535 11.52 8.08 35.17
N HIS A 536 10.23 7.98 35.50
CA HIS A 536 9.59 8.90 36.43
C HIS A 536 9.98 8.68 37.90
N GLU A 537 9.84 7.44 38.38
CA GLU A 537 9.94 7.11 39.81
C GLU A 537 11.37 6.78 40.26
N VAL A 538 12.19 6.21 39.37
CA VAL A 538 13.55 5.75 39.72
C VAL A 538 14.61 6.73 39.23
N ARG A 539 14.50 7.23 37.99
CA ARG A 539 15.42 8.27 37.49
C ARG A 539 15.00 9.68 37.93
N GLY A 540 13.78 9.86 38.39
CA GLY A 540 13.28 11.16 38.87
C GLY A 540 12.97 12.15 37.76
N GLU A 541 12.86 11.69 36.51
CA GLU A 541 12.50 12.53 35.36
C GLU A 541 11.01 12.91 35.39
N ARG A 542 10.66 14.02 34.74
CA ARG A 542 9.28 14.55 34.71
C ARG A 542 8.83 14.87 33.29
N GLY A 543 7.53 14.84 33.07
CA GLY A 543 6.91 15.02 31.76
C GLY A 543 6.01 13.85 31.37
N GLY A 544 5.07 14.13 30.49
CA GLY A 544 4.04 13.18 30.05
C GLY A 544 4.50 12.11 29.06
N VAL A 545 3.50 11.48 28.44
CA VAL A 545 3.69 10.44 27.42
C VAL A 545 2.93 10.78 26.15
N VAL A 546 3.48 10.41 25.00
CA VAL A 546 2.74 10.33 23.73
C VAL A 546 2.59 8.87 23.33
N ARG A 547 1.37 8.46 23.01
CA ARG A 547 1.07 7.12 22.49
C ARG A 547 0.21 7.19 21.25
N ASN A 548 0.24 6.14 20.42
CA ASN A 548 -0.71 6.05 19.31
C ASN A 548 -2.09 5.55 19.78
N ILE A 549 -3.06 5.61 18.88
CA ILE A 549 -4.45 5.20 19.11
C ILE A 549 -4.64 3.71 19.44
N ALA A 550 -3.66 2.85 19.10
CA ALA A 550 -3.69 1.41 19.33
C ALA A 550 -2.82 0.96 20.53
N THR A 551 -2.23 1.90 21.28
CA THR A 551 -1.45 1.64 22.49
C THR A 551 -2.36 1.65 23.73
N THR A 552 -1.99 0.85 24.74
CA THR A 552 -2.72 0.66 26.00
C THR A 552 -3.13 1.97 26.70
N HIS A 553 -4.33 1.98 27.30
CA HIS A 553 -4.80 3.04 28.20
C HIS A 553 -4.16 2.95 29.60
N LEU A 554 -3.39 1.90 29.90
CA LEU A 554 -2.65 1.83 31.16
C LEU A 554 -1.60 2.95 31.28
N LEU A 555 -1.10 3.47 30.15
CA LEU A 555 -0.24 4.66 30.15
C LEU A 555 -1.01 5.90 30.64
N ASP A 556 -2.25 6.11 30.19
CA ASP A 556 -3.11 7.21 30.63
C ASP A 556 -3.37 7.14 32.14
N ARG A 557 -3.64 5.92 32.65
CA ARG A 557 -3.80 5.71 34.11
C ARG A 557 -2.52 6.05 34.86
N LEU A 558 -1.37 5.66 34.34
CA LEU A 558 -0.08 5.88 34.99
C LEU A 558 0.31 7.37 34.96
N THR A 559 0.14 8.06 33.84
CA THR A 559 0.40 9.51 33.76
C THR A 559 -0.54 10.28 34.68
N GLN A 560 -1.83 9.91 34.74
CA GLN A 560 -2.79 10.50 35.66
C GLN A 560 -2.38 10.32 37.12
N ARG A 561 -1.88 9.12 37.49
CA ARG A 561 -1.35 8.83 38.83
C ARG A 561 -0.17 9.75 39.19
N PHE A 562 0.65 10.11 38.21
CA PHE A 562 1.81 10.99 38.37
C PHE A 562 1.50 12.47 38.19
N GLY A 563 0.27 12.83 37.82
CA GLY A 563 -0.12 14.22 37.54
C GLY A 563 0.44 14.76 36.23
N GLU A 564 0.77 13.87 35.29
CA GLU A 564 1.38 14.17 33.99
C GLU A 564 0.37 13.94 32.85
N PRO A 565 0.52 14.59 31.67
CA PRO A 565 -0.37 14.40 30.54
C PRO A 565 -0.07 13.13 29.74
N CYS A 566 -1.09 12.56 29.10
CA CYS A 566 -0.96 11.54 28.06
C CYS A 566 -1.62 12.06 26.77
N TYR A 567 -0.88 12.04 25.66
CA TYR A 567 -1.35 12.50 24.36
C TYR A 567 -1.54 11.32 23.41
N GLU A 568 -2.71 11.24 22.79
CA GLU A 568 -3.05 10.21 21.80
C GLU A 568 -2.92 10.76 20.38
N VAL A 569 -2.22 10.02 19.50
CA VAL A 569 -2.02 10.39 18.08
C VAL A 569 -2.36 9.22 17.13
N PRO A 570 -2.51 9.46 15.81
CA PRO A 570 -2.65 8.40 14.81
C PRO A 570 -1.48 7.41 14.79
N VAL A 571 -1.65 6.24 14.18
CA VAL A 571 -0.56 5.25 14.06
C VAL A 571 0.52 5.77 13.12
N GLY A 572 1.78 5.60 13.52
CA GLY A 572 2.95 6.02 12.75
C GLY A 572 3.86 6.90 13.58
N PHE A 573 5.10 6.47 13.76
CA PHE A 573 6.05 7.13 14.67
C PHE A 573 6.35 8.60 14.33
N LYS A 574 6.12 9.04 13.08
CA LYS A 574 6.19 10.46 12.71
C LYS A 574 5.24 11.34 13.55
N HIS A 575 4.05 10.85 13.89
CA HIS A 575 3.10 11.56 14.74
C HIS A 575 3.54 11.56 16.21
N ILE A 576 4.13 10.46 16.68
CA ILE A 576 4.74 10.37 18.01
C ILE A 576 5.83 11.44 18.14
N ALA A 577 6.81 11.44 17.24
CA ALA A 577 7.94 12.37 17.26
C ALA A 577 7.49 13.85 17.19
N ALA A 578 6.53 14.17 16.30
CA ALA A 578 5.99 15.52 16.18
C ALA A 578 5.30 16.00 17.47
N ALA A 579 4.50 15.13 18.10
CA ALA A 579 3.82 15.45 19.36
C ALA A 579 4.80 15.52 20.54
N MET A 580 5.81 14.65 20.60
CA MET A 580 6.86 14.73 21.62
C MET A 580 7.58 16.07 21.58
N ARG A 581 7.95 16.55 20.38
CA ARG A 581 8.58 17.87 20.21
C ARG A 581 7.65 19.02 20.58
N SER A 582 6.36 18.91 20.25
CA SER A 582 5.37 19.98 20.49
C SER A 582 5.00 20.13 21.96
N HIS A 583 5.02 19.03 22.72
CA HIS A 583 4.57 18.99 24.11
C HIS A 583 5.68 18.76 25.14
N ASP A 584 6.95 18.63 24.70
CA ASP A 584 8.12 18.33 25.54
C ASP A 584 7.88 17.16 26.52
N VAL A 585 7.41 16.03 25.98
CA VAL A 585 7.05 14.85 26.78
C VAL A 585 8.26 13.96 27.05
N LEU A 586 8.19 13.19 28.13
CA LEU A 586 9.28 12.32 28.57
C LEU A 586 9.47 11.09 27.67
N LEU A 587 8.37 10.44 27.28
CA LEU A 587 8.40 9.19 26.53
C LEU A 587 7.39 9.20 25.37
N GLY A 588 7.79 8.67 24.23
CA GLY A 588 6.90 8.41 23.10
C GLY A 588 6.99 6.96 22.64
N GLY A 589 5.85 6.30 22.46
CA GLY A 589 5.83 4.89 22.10
C GLY A 589 4.60 4.44 21.31
N GLU A 590 4.78 3.38 20.52
CA GLU A 590 3.72 2.74 19.76
C GLU A 590 3.63 1.25 20.05
N SER A 591 2.41 0.70 20.04
CA SER A 591 2.15 -0.72 20.32
C SER A 591 2.86 -1.70 19.38
N SER A 592 3.39 -1.23 18.24
CA SER A 592 4.14 -2.04 17.28
C SER A 592 5.61 -2.31 17.65
N GLY A 593 6.07 -1.91 18.83
CA GLY A 593 7.40 -2.30 19.36
C GLY A 593 8.45 -1.20 19.41
N GLY A 594 8.08 0.06 19.16
CA GLY A 594 9.03 1.15 19.07
C GLY A 594 8.79 2.26 20.09
N LEU A 595 9.88 2.82 20.61
CA LEU A 595 9.85 3.94 21.54
C LEU A 595 11.07 4.84 21.40
N THR A 596 10.96 6.05 21.95
CA THR A 596 12.07 6.97 22.24
C THR A 596 11.77 7.80 23.49
N ILE A 597 12.76 8.53 23.97
CA ILE A 597 12.65 9.44 25.12
C ILE A 597 13.12 10.85 24.76
N ARG A 598 12.74 11.83 25.59
CA ARG A 598 13.29 13.18 25.50
C ARG A 598 14.81 13.16 25.58
N GLY A 599 15.47 13.94 24.72
CA GLY A 599 16.93 14.04 24.67
C GLY A 599 17.63 12.94 23.87
N HIS A 600 16.88 12.01 23.28
CA HIS A 600 17.38 11.03 22.32
C HIS A 600 16.90 11.34 20.90
N ILE A 601 17.23 10.49 19.93
CA ILE A 601 16.80 10.65 18.53
C ILE A 601 15.26 10.67 18.38
N LEU A 602 14.78 11.40 17.39
CA LEU A 602 13.34 11.53 17.05
C LEU A 602 12.84 10.37 16.17
N GLY A 603 13.31 9.17 16.47
CA GLY A 603 12.98 7.92 15.79
C GLY A 603 12.90 6.79 16.80
N LYS A 604 12.35 5.64 16.39
CA LYS A 604 12.37 4.47 17.27
C LYS A 604 13.79 3.95 17.41
N ASP A 605 14.13 3.47 18.59
CA ASP A 605 15.44 2.87 18.84
C ASP A 605 15.32 1.64 19.76
N GLY A 606 15.33 0.46 19.15
CA GLY A 606 15.29 -0.82 19.86
C GLY A 606 16.57 -1.11 20.65
N ILE A 607 17.71 -0.56 20.23
CA ILE A 607 19.01 -0.74 20.88
C ILE A 607 19.07 0.08 22.17
N PHE A 608 18.72 1.37 22.08
CA PHE A 608 18.58 2.23 23.25
C PHE A 608 17.55 1.66 24.23
N ALA A 609 16.36 1.27 23.74
CA ALA A 609 15.32 0.70 24.59
C ALA A 609 15.81 -0.57 25.32
N SER A 610 16.59 -1.41 24.63
CA SER A 610 17.18 -2.62 25.21
C SER A 610 18.15 -2.30 26.33
N ALA A 611 19.05 -1.33 26.12
CA ALA A 611 20.00 -0.87 27.13
C ALA A 611 19.27 -0.25 28.34
N LEU A 612 18.19 0.49 28.12
CA LEU A 612 17.38 1.10 29.18
C LEU A 612 16.65 0.07 30.03
N VAL A 613 16.13 -1.02 29.44
CA VAL A 613 15.55 -2.14 30.21
C VAL A 613 16.62 -2.79 31.09
N VAL A 614 17.84 -2.99 30.58
CA VAL A 614 18.95 -3.55 31.35
C VAL A 614 19.35 -2.61 32.51
N GLU A 615 19.41 -1.30 32.28
CA GLU A 615 19.62 -0.30 33.35
C GLU A 615 18.51 -0.36 34.40
N MET A 616 17.24 -0.47 33.98
CA MET A 616 16.10 -0.57 34.88
C MET A 616 16.23 -1.76 35.83
N LEU A 617 16.58 -2.94 35.34
CA LEU A 617 16.80 -4.12 36.18
C LEU A 617 17.98 -3.91 37.13
N ALA A 618 19.08 -3.35 36.63
CA ALA A 618 20.27 -3.09 37.43
C ALA A 618 20.04 -2.08 38.57
N LYS A 619 19.35 -0.97 38.28
CA LYS A 619 19.05 0.08 39.27
C LYS A 619 18.01 -0.34 40.30
N THR A 620 17.02 -1.12 39.89
CA THR A 620 15.93 -1.54 40.78
C THR A 620 16.28 -2.79 41.59
N GLY A 621 17.23 -3.60 41.11
CA GLY A 621 17.53 -4.92 41.68
C GLY A 621 16.34 -5.88 41.64
N GLN A 622 15.36 -5.61 40.79
CA GLN A 622 14.11 -6.37 40.69
C GLN A 622 14.01 -7.06 39.33
N THR A 623 13.30 -8.18 39.32
CA THR A 623 13.00 -8.91 38.09
C THR A 623 11.84 -8.26 37.33
N VAL A 624 11.72 -8.54 36.03
CA VAL A 624 10.68 -7.91 35.19
C VAL A 624 9.29 -8.28 35.70
N SER A 625 9.06 -9.53 36.10
CA SER A 625 7.77 -9.97 36.66
C SER A 625 7.35 -9.17 37.91
N ARG A 626 8.28 -8.91 38.84
CA ARG A 626 8.03 -8.10 40.04
C ARG A 626 7.75 -6.65 39.71
N LEU A 627 8.45 -6.10 38.73
CA LEU A 627 8.21 -4.74 38.25
C LEU A 627 6.82 -4.63 37.61
N ARG A 628 6.39 -5.63 36.82
CA ARG A 628 5.03 -5.70 36.25
C ARG A 628 3.98 -5.68 37.35
N GLU A 629 4.12 -6.54 38.36
CA GLU A 629 3.20 -6.56 39.51
C GLU A 629 3.12 -5.21 40.22
N ARG A 630 4.27 -4.57 40.44
CA ARG A 630 4.34 -3.25 41.07
C ARG A 630 3.57 -2.20 40.26
N VAL A 631 3.82 -2.12 38.95
CA VAL A 631 3.17 -1.11 38.12
C VAL A 631 1.68 -1.40 37.94
N TYR A 632 1.29 -2.67 37.84
CA TYR A 632 -0.13 -3.05 37.90
C TYR A 632 -0.81 -2.69 39.23
N GLY A 633 -0.09 -2.70 40.35
CA GLY A 633 -0.58 -2.16 41.61
C GLY A 633 -0.91 -0.66 41.56
N LEU A 634 -0.30 0.09 40.64
CA LEU A 634 -0.55 1.52 40.44
C LEU A 634 -1.69 1.79 39.46
N THR A 635 -1.78 1.01 38.39
CA THR A 635 -2.70 1.25 37.26
C THR A 635 -3.95 0.37 37.27
N GLY A 636 -3.96 -0.70 38.06
CA GLY A 636 -4.84 -1.84 37.82
C GLY A 636 -4.41 -2.62 36.57
N ARG A 637 -5.29 -3.50 36.07
CA ARG A 637 -5.03 -4.33 34.90
C ARG A 637 -6.07 -4.06 33.81
N LEU A 638 -5.59 -4.13 32.57
CA LEU A 638 -6.39 -4.29 31.37
C LEU A 638 -5.83 -5.47 30.59
N TYR A 639 -6.66 -6.06 29.74
CA TYR A 639 -6.36 -7.23 28.94
C TYR A 639 -6.57 -6.87 27.47
N ASP A 640 -5.49 -6.91 26.70
CA ASP A 640 -5.51 -6.62 25.29
C ASP A 640 -5.66 -7.87 24.42
N ARG A 641 -6.22 -7.68 23.23
CA ARG A 641 -6.31 -8.65 22.14
C ARG A 641 -6.08 -7.92 20.83
N GLU A 642 -5.25 -8.52 19.98
CA GLU A 642 -5.03 -8.07 18.60
C GLU A 642 -5.31 -9.22 17.64
N GLU A 643 -5.91 -8.90 16.51
CA GLU A 643 -6.09 -9.83 15.39
C GLU A 643 -5.95 -9.09 14.06
N SER A 644 -5.43 -9.79 13.05
CA SER A 644 -5.38 -9.29 11.68
C SER A 644 -6.24 -10.18 10.78
N LEU A 645 -7.21 -9.58 10.10
CA LEU A 645 -8.01 -10.23 9.07
C LEU A 645 -7.44 -9.87 7.69
N PRO A 646 -7.38 -10.79 6.72
CA PRO A 646 -7.11 -10.42 5.33
C PRO A 646 -8.10 -9.36 4.86
N ALA A 647 -7.60 -8.19 4.46
CA ALA A 647 -8.44 -7.13 3.94
C ALA A 647 -8.64 -7.35 2.45
N THR A 648 -9.87 -7.65 2.06
CA THR A 648 -10.23 -7.58 0.65
C THR A 648 -10.42 -6.12 0.24
N PRO A 649 -10.24 -5.79 -1.05
CA PRO A 649 -10.52 -4.44 -1.52
C PRO A 649 -11.97 -3.99 -1.28
N GLU A 650 -12.92 -4.95 -1.28
CA GLU A 650 -14.32 -4.72 -0.90
C GLU A 650 -14.46 -4.26 0.55
N MET A 651 -13.75 -4.89 1.49
CA MET A 651 -13.80 -4.52 2.91
C MET A 651 -13.37 -3.07 3.14
N ARG A 652 -12.36 -2.58 2.40
CA ARG A 652 -11.87 -1.19 2.50
C ARG A 652 -12.92 -0.13 2.16
N LEU A 653 -14.01 -0.54 1.52
CA LEU A 653 -15.16 0.31 1.21
C LEU A 653 -16.32 0.09 2.15
N THR A 654 -16.70 -1.18 2.32
CA THR A 654 -17.92 -1.53 3.04
C THR A 654 -17.78 -1.30 4.53
N VAL A 655 -16.61 -1.59 5.11
CA VAL A 655 -16.38 -1.45 6.55
C VAL A 655 -16.42 0.02 6.99
N PRO A 656 -15.70 0.97 6.37
CA PRO A 656 -15.78 2.38 6.77
C PRO A 656 -17.17 2.98 6.58
N ARG A 657 -17.86 2.69 5.45
CA ARG A 657 -19.22 3.17 5.19
C ARG A 657 -20.19 2.70 6.28
N ARG A 658 -20.20 1.41 6.61
CA ARG A 658 -21.06 0.87 7.67
C ARG A 658 -20.78 1.48 9.04
N LEU A 659 -19.50 1.71 9.36
CA LEU A 659 -19.12 2.29 10.64
C LEU A 659 -19.44 3.79 10.73
N GLN A 660 -19.53 4.50 9.59
CA GLN A 660 -20.04 5.88 9.54
C GLN A 660 -21.57 5.92 9.69
N ASP A 661 -22.28 4.99 9.08
CA ASP A 661 -23.75 4.94 9.07
C ASP A 661 -24.36 4.38 10.38
N ALA A 662 -23.53 3.83 11.27
CA ALA A 662 -23.95 3.25 12.55
C ALA A 662 -23.11 3.77 13.74
N PRO A 663 -23.24 5.06 14.13
CA PRO A 663 -22.65 5.56 15.37
C PRO A 663 -23.34 4.86 16.54
N ALA A 664 -22.64 3.91 17.14
CA ALA A 664 -23.22 3.06 18.15
C ALA A 664 -22.97 3.66 19.54
N ASP A 665 -24.03 4.08 20.22
CA ASP A 665 -24.00 4.39 21.67
C ASP A 665 -23.57 3.16 22.50
N HIS A 666 -23.57 1.98 21.88
CA HIS A 666 -23.13 0.71 22.46
C HIS A 666 -22.36 -0.17 21.46
N LEU A 667 -21.31 -0.82 21.92
CA LEU A 667 -20.67 -1.94 21.20
C LEU A 667 -21.09 -3.25 21.87
N GLY A 668 -22.17 -3.87 21.38
CA GLY A 668 -22.80 -5.00 22.07
C GLY A 668 -23.46 -4.53 23.38
N PRO A 669 -23.17 -5.15 24.54
CA PRO A 669 -23.71 -4.69 25.83
C PRO A 669 -22.96 -3.48 26.41
N TYR A 670 -21.83 -3.08 25.82
CA TYR A 670 -20.91 -2.11 26.42
C TYR A 670 -21.22 -0.68 25.97
N PRO A 671 -21.51 0.26 26.88
CA PRO A 671 -21.74 1.67 26.53
C PRO A 671 -20.48 2.32 25.94
N VAL A 672 -20.64 3.02 24.83
CA VAL A 672 -19.59 3.78 24.14
C VAL A 672 -19.68 5.25 24.59
N SER A 673 -18.58 5.78 25.13
CA SER A 673 -18.48 7.17 25.57
C SER A 673 -18.02 8.12 24.46
N ARG A 674 -17.23 7.61 23.52
CA ARG A 674 -16.68 8.37 22.38
C ARG A 674 -16.40 7.42 21.22
N VAL A 675 -16.56 7.91 19.99
CA VAL A 675 -16.05 7.27 18.78
C VAL A 675 -15.03 8.19 18.12
N SER A 676 -13.87 7.66 17.73
CA SER A 676 -12.86 8.40 16.97
C SER A 676 -12.70 7.78 15.58
N HIS A 677 -12.67 8.65 14.57
CA HIS A 677 -12.38 8.31 13.18
C HIS A 677 -10.99 8.77 12.73
N ALA A 678 -10.11 9.11 13.68
CA ALA A 678 -8.80 9.71 13.39
C ALA A 678 -7.88 8.76 12.59
N ASP A 679 -7.94 7.46 12.88
CA ASP A 679 -7.17 6.44 12.16
C ASP A 679 -7.85 5.07 12.34
N GLY A 680 -8.71 4.71 11.38
CA GLY A 680 -9.70 3.66 11.57
C GLY A 680 -10.89 4.13 12.39
N VAL A 681 -11.57 3.21 13.08
CA VAL A 681 -12.70 3.52 13.96
C VAL A 681 -12.45 2.95 15.34
N LYS A 682 -12.21 3.82 16.32
CA LYS A 682 -12.02 3.45 17.73
C LYS A 682 -13.26 3.79 18.55
N PHE A 683 -13.78 2.79 19.25
CA PHE A 683 -14.81 2.91 20.26
C PHE A 683 -14.14 3.01 21.64
N TYR A 684 -14.37 4.12 22.35
CA TYR A 684 -13.96 4.29 23.75
C TYR A 684 -15.16 3.92 24.61
N LEU A 685 -14.97 3.02 25.56
CA LEU A 685 -16.03 2.52 26.42
C LEU A 685 -16.08 3.34 27.72
N ALA A 686 -17.24 3.34 28.38
CA ALA A 686 -17.43 4.08 29.62
C ALA A 686 -16.58 3.56 30.80
N ASN A 687 -16.10 2.32 30.73
CA ASN A 687 -15.25 1.67 31.73
C ASN A 687 -13.76 1.68 31.36
N ASP A 688 -13.33 2.66 30.56
CA ASP A 688 -11.93 2.82 30.10
C ASP A 688 -11.40 1.70 29.17
N GLY A 689 -12.23 0.69 28.87
CA GLY A 689 -11.96 -0.23 27.76
C GLY A 689 -12.08 0.46 26.40
N TRP A 690 -11.54 -0.17 25.36
CA TRP A 690 -11.68 0.33 23.99
C TRP A 690 -11.59 -0.80 22.96
N ALA A 691 -12.07 -0.51 21.75
CA ALA A 691 -12.01 -1.42 20.61
C ALA A 691 -11.75 -0.62 19.32
N LEU A 692 -10.88 -1.10 18.43
CA LEU A 692 -10.44 -0.40 17.22
C LEU A 692 -10.46 -1.32 16.01
N LEU A 693 -11.03 -0.85 14.90
CA LEU A 693 -10.84 -1.42 13.57
C LEU A 693 -10.02 -0.47 12.70
N ARG A 694 -8.95 -0.95 12.07
CA ARG A 694 -8.07 -0.13 11.23
C ARG A 694 -7.44 -0.93 10.09
N PHE A 695 -7.53 -0.43 8.86
CA PHE A 695 -6.80 -1.01 7.74
C PHE A 695 -5.30 -0.71 7.85
N SER A 696 -4.46 -1.73 7.63
CA SER A 696 -3.00 -1.52 7.57
C SER A 696 -2.64 -0.70 6.34
N GLY A 697 -1.71 0.25 6.52
CA GLY A 697 -1.17 1.07 5.44
C GLY A 697 -0.07 0.37 4.65
N THR A 698 0.58 -0.66 5.21
CA THR A 698 1.71 -1.37 4.60
C THR A 698 1.36 -2.80 4.20
N GLU A 699 0.26 -3.36 4.72
CA GLU A 699 -0.13 -4.75 4.51
C GLU A 699 -1.61 -4.83 4.11
N PRO A 700 -2.02 -5.84 3.33
CA PRO A 700 -3.42 -6.03 2.94
C PRO A 700 -4.24 -6.69 4.06
N VAL A 701 -4.25 -6.07 5.24
CA VAL A 701 -4.97 -6.58 6.43
C VAL A 701 -5.82 -5.50 7.09
N LEU A 702 -6.93 -5.93 7.70
CA LEU A 702 -7.74 -5.15 8.64
C LEU A 702 -7.33 -5.60 10.05
N ARG A 703 -6.75 -4.68 10.82
CA ARG A 703 -6.35 -4.93 12.20
C ARG A 703 -7.50 -4.61 13.14
N LEU A 704 -7.74 -5.53 14.06
CA LEU A 704 -8.73 -5.44 15.13
C LEU A 704 -7.98 -5.42 16.46
N PHE A 705 -8.29 -4.45 17.31
CA PHE A 705 -7.75 -4.36 18.66
C PHE A 705 -8.87 -4.22 19.67
N ALA A 706 -8.74 -4.84 20.83
CA ALA A 706 -9.58 -4.57 21.98
C ALA A 706 -8.75 -4.59 23.25
N GLU A 707 -9.09 -3.73 24.20
CA GLU A 707 -8.52 -3.72 25.54
C GLU A 707 -9.66 -3.52 26.54
N ALA A 708 -9.70 -4.35 27.58
CA ALA A 708 -10.80 -4.35 28.54
C ALA A 708 -10.39 -4.80 29.95
N GLU A 709 -11.27 -4.63 30.92
CA GLU A 709 -11.03 -4.96 32.34
C GLU A 709 -10.96 -6.47 32.62
N SER A 710 -11.41 -7.32 31.69
CA SER A 710 -11.31 -8.78 31.80
C SER A 710 -10.97 -9.45 30.46
N PRO A 711 -10.32 -10.64 30.47
CA PRO A 711 -10.06 -11.41 29.26
C PRO A 711 -11.32 -11.78 28.49
N GLU A 712 -12.42 -12.08 29.19
CA GLU A 712 -13.71 -12.44 28.61
C GLU A 712 -14.34 -11.25 27.89
N MET A 713 -14.27 -10.05 28.48
CA MET A 713 -14.75 -8.83 27.85
C MET A 713 -13.93 -8.48 26.60
N ALA A 714 -12.60 -8.58 26.67
CA ALA A 714 -11.73 -8.35 25.50
C ALA A 714 -12.06 -9.34 24.36
N ALA A 715 -12.33 -10.61 24.70
CA ALA A 715 -12.74 -11.61 23.72
C ALA A 715 -14.12 -11.34 23.10
N ASP A 716 -15.13 -10.91 23.89
CA ASP A 716 -16.44 -10.55 23.34
C ASP A 716 -16.35 -9.32 22.43
N LEU A 717 -15.60 -8.29 22.84
CA LEU A 717 -15.32 -7.12 21.99
C LEU A 717 -14.70 -7.52 20.66
N MET A 718 -13.72 -8.43 20.66
CA MET A 718 -13.14 -8.95 19.42
C MET A 718 -14.15 -9.66 18.54
N GLN A 719 -15.05 -10.45 19.13
CA GLN A 719 -16.12 -11.07 18.37
C GLN A 719 -17.07 -10.02 17.75
N LYS A 720 -17.36 -8.91 18.46
CA LYS A 720 -18.16 -7.80 17.88
C LYS A 720 -17.44 -7.14 16.72
N LEU A 721 -16.14 -6.86 16.85
CA LEU A 721 -15.37 -6.25 15.77
C LEU A 721 -15.32 -7.16 14.53
N ARG A 722 -15.15 -8.48 14.71
CA ARG A 722 -15.21 -9.44 13.60
C ARG A 722 -16.56 -9.39 12.88
N ARG A 723 -17.68 -9.29 13.61
CA ARG A 723 -19.01 -9.19 13.00
C ARG A 723 -19.18 -7.88 12.23
N LEU A 724 -18.67 -6.76 12.76
CA LEU A 724 -18.68 -5.48 12.05
C LEU A 724 -17.83 -5.53 10.77
N ALA A 725 -16.73 -6.27 10.79
CA ALA A 725 -15.87 -6.47 9.62
C ALA A 725 -16.49 -7.41 8.56
N ALA A 726 -17.26 -8.42 8.99
CA ALA A 726 -17.79 -9.49 8.13
C ALA A 726 -19.23 -9.29 7.64
N ALA A 727 -20.02 -8.43 8.29
CA ALA A 727 -21.31 -7.95 7.76
C ALA A 727 -21.10 -7.31 6.39
#